data_AF-A0AAE8MTT6-F1
#
_entry.id   AF-A0AAE8MTT6-F1
#
_cell.length_a   1.000
_cell.length_b   1.000
_cell.length_c   1.000
_cell.angle_alpha   90.00
_cell.angle_beta   90.00
_cell.angle_gamma   90.00
#
_symmetry.space_group_name_H-M   'P 1'
#
loop_
_entity.id
_entity.type
_entity.pdbx_description
1 polymer ?
#
loop_
_entity_poly.entity_id
_entity_poly.type
_entity_poly.pdbx_seq_one_letter_code
_entity_poly.pdbx_strand_id
1 'polypeptide(L)'
;MDTRSWRLPLMHPYMKTRYFLVDALLEHFGHRNGHVAAVEMATDHLMDVLRKLRSDHTGVWQHVPADLVRLGREQDTYDFMKWYATMPLEPDYDPDDWSAPFLNIEKMSRLITTVKGQVRDLVLTIDKRDVWYWQVFDEDTNVVVVRAGERPKSGWEAFAMNPVYLASWRVSPGAHRTIYSWSQDQGAIFLPNIGDTSRRCPTVDLAGTPLDNQELASCHDASGDHLLTSELAAPLKTVPLTGLPDDASGRIYTEPDSARDRVNIFWRRDLDSTSDPWSIVDPQMSFNKTALSNGIELRIVGRGLVTDATVWNGTVNVVLETTAGNRSSVDHVAMKQAPVLVHHHLQEPEVVLTTRGDKDLSPWQARFVEALEENVAEMRDDIPVLPFNDTMDIWAQDFLEPAYASMPGPDGPISLRVLLRSAQSTRHAGRQVFEQLRGPNVGGFQPGRGSGFGWEEINSGGNIETIPPYVSRSGVKYPAGRVITGKHFELYPAASMMTFIKSQGLQTPLILEAGWLAIGHVDEIVQFLPFDNELGFTIAVVDTTSALKILREAADKGHGDSPVITYDGDATPDGATFFLDERLLNETIDGLLANDTFIDVNSYAQRHIDQNLALLLEDIPISDSDVLRMPTLFHDVTYPWLRTPDGHPSRLNLAPPRERQVISLFPESLNGLVLGSEYLAPKPWGPIVDGRDIIEEAVVDVYEKAGMKVRFLDDFMSHHVRGGEVHCGTNTLRQTDVAWWE
;
A
#
# COMPACT_ATOMS: atom_id res chain seq x y z
N MET A 1 2.69 28.51 47.14
CA MET A 1 3.44 29.76 46.96
C MET A 1 3.96 29.76 45.54
N ASP A 2 3.50 30.70 44.73
CA ASP A 2 3.80 30.81 43.29
C ASP A 2 5.25 31.29 43.09
N THR A 3 6.10 30.43 42.53
CA THR A 3 7.53 30.70 42.30
C THR A 3 7.80 31.49 41.02
N ARG A 4 6.78 31.84 40.21
CA ARG A 4 6.98 32.50 38.91
C ARG A 4 7.26 34.00 38.99
N SER A 5 6.83 34.71 40.04
CA SER A 5 6.84 36.19 40.01
C SER A 5 8.19 36.86 40.33
N TRP A 6 9.13 36.15 40.95
CA TRP A 6 10.38 36.77 41.45
C TRP A 6 11.51 36.90 40.42
N ARG A 7 11.40 36.30 39.22
CA ARG A 7 12.47 36.31 38.19
C ARG A 7 12.27 37.33 37.06
N LEU A 8 11.05 37.84 36.88
CA LEU A 8 10.68 38.78 35.81
C LEU A 8 11.20 40.24 35.95
N PRO A 9 11.56 40.79 37.12
CA PRO A 9 11.96 42.20 37.24
C PRO A 9 13.31 42.56 36.60
N LEU A 10 14.17 41.57 36.33
CA LEU A 10 15.55 41.78 35.84
C LEU A 10 15.69 41.66 34.31
N MET A 11 14.61 41.33 33.58
CA MET A 11 14.69 41.10 32.13
C MET A 11 14.51 42.39 31.32
N HIS A 12 15.29 42.57 30.26
CA HIS A 12 15.08 43.63 29.27
C HIS A 12 13.66 43.55 28.68
N PRO A 13 12.95 44.68 28.44
CA PRO A 13 11.56 44.68 27.96
C PRO A 13 11.30 43.75 26.76
N TYR A 14 12.24 43.70 25.81
CA TYR A 14 12.21 42.78 24.67
C TYR A 14 12.19 41.29 25.04
N MET A 15 13.04 40.87 25.99
CA MET A 15 13.09 39.48 26.47
C MET A 15 11.82 39.14 27.25
N LYS A 16 11.31 40.10 28.02
CA LYS A 16 10.03 39.97 28.73
C LYS A 16 8.85 39.74 27.79
N THR A 17 8.80 40.46 26.67
CA THR A 17 7.76 40.25 25.64
C THR A 17 7.88 38.87 24.98
N ARG A 18 9.09 38.42 24.65
CA ARG A 18 9.30 37.07 24.07
C ARG A 18 8.94 35.96 25.05
N TYR A 19 9.27 36.12 26.33
CA TYR A 19 8.89 35.16 27.35
C TYR A 19 7.37 35.07 27.52
N PHE A 20 6.64 36.20 27.54
CA PHE A 20 5.17 36.18 27.56
C PHE A 20 4.57 35.55 26.31
N LEU A 21 5.21 35.72 25.14
CA LEU A 21 4.80 35.05 23.92
C LEU A 21 5.01 33.53 24.01
N VAL A 22 6.16 33.08 24.54
CA VAL A 22 6.42 31.66 24.79
C VAL A 22 5.39 31.08 25.76
N ASP A 23 5.13 31.74 26.88
CA ASP A 23 4.10 31.31 27.84
C ASP A 23 2.73 31.20 27.15
N ALA A 24 2.33 32.20 26.37
CA ALA A 24 1.06 32.16 25.63
C ALA A 24 1.02 31.06 24.55
N LEU A 25 2.13 30.84 23.84
CA LEU A 25 2.26 29.76 22.85
C LEU A 25 2.11 28.40 23.51
N LEU A 26 2.83 28.14 24.60
CA LEU A 26 2.81 26.86 25.29
C LEU A 26 1.51 26.62 26.06
N GLU A 27 0.92 27.65 26.67
CA GLU A 27 -0.32 27.54 27.44
C GLU A 27 -1.55 27.32 26.54
N HIS A 28 -1.64 28.01 25.40
CA HIS A 28 -2.83 28.00 24.56
C HIS A 28 -2.72 27.14 23.30
N PHE A 29 -1.52 26.95 22.76
CA PHE A 29 -1.33 26.30 21.46
C PHE A 29 -0.33 25.15 21.49
N GLY A 30 0.50 25.07 22.51
CA GLY A 30 1.48 24.03 22.75
C GLY A 30 1.10 23.20 23.97
N HIS A 31 -0.16 22.80 24.11
CA HIS A 31 -0.57 21.81 25.12
C HIS A 31 -0.56 20.39 24.51
N ARG A 32 -1.01 19.38 25.27
CA ARG A 32 -1.01 17.94 24.90
C ARG A 32 -1.69 17.59 23.56
N ASN A 33 -2.56 18.46 23.04
CA ASN A 33 -3.26 18.33 21.74
C ASN A 33 -3.05 19.58 20.86
N GLY A 34 -2.01 20.35 21.16
CA GLY A 34 -1.68 21.60 20.49
C GLY A 34 -0.85 21.39 19.22
N HIS A 35 -0.51 22.48 18.55
CA HIS A 35 0.29 22.46 17.33
C HIS A 35 1.78 22.31 17.64
N VAL A 36 2.44 21.33 17.01
CA VAL A 36 3.90 21.15 17.07
C VAL A 36 4.64 22.43 16.67
N ALA A 37 4.13 23.15 15.67
CA ALA A 37 4.67 24.44 15.24
C ALA A 37 4.66 25.51 16.35
N ALA A 38 3.74 25.45 17.32
CA ALA A 38 3.74 26.36 18.46
C ALA A 38 4.85 26.01 19.48
N VAL A 39 5.15 24.73 19.64
CA VAL A 39 6.27 24.25 20.48
C VAL A 39 7.61 24.56 19.82
N GLU A 40 7.70 24.41 18.50
CA GLU A 40 8.88 24.78 17.70
C GLU A 40 9.14 26.29 17.77
N MET A 41 8.10 27.11 17.54
CA MET A 41 8.19 28.57 17.66
C MET A 41 8.53 29.03 19.09
N ALA A 42 7.98 28.36 20.10
CA ALA A 42 8.35 28.60 21.50
C ALA A 42 9.84 28.27 21.76
N THR A 43 10.30 27.12 21.25
CA THR A 43 11.72 26.70 21.34
C THR A 43 12.64 27.72 20.69
N ASP A 44 12.31 28.19 19.49
CA ASP A 44 13.09 29.20 18.76
C ASP A 44 13.16 30.53 19.54
N HIS A 45 12.04 30.98 20.11
CA HIS A 45 12.02 32.18 20.93
C HIS A 45 12.85 32.04 22.20
N LEU A 46 12.82 30.87 22.86
CA LEU A 46 13.66 30.57 24.03
C LEU A 46 15.15 30.54 23.63
N MET A 47 15.49 29.88 22.53
CA MET A 47 16.87 29.82 22.00
C MET A 47 17.41 31.21 21.62
N ASP A 48 16.57 32.08 21.06
CA ASP A 48 16.93 33.47 20.77
C ASP A 48 17.16 34.31 22.03
N VAL A 49 16.39 34.07 23.09
CA VAL A 49 16.59 34.73 24.39
C VAL A 49 17.93 34.29 25.00
N LEU A 50 18.24 32.99 24.97
CA LEU A 50 19.52 32.45 25.46
C LEU A 50 20.71 32.95 24.64
N ARG A 51 20.54 33.10 23.32
CA ARG A 51 21.58 33.68 22.45
C ARG A 51 21.92 35.12 22.84
N LYS A 52 20.93 35.87 23.35
CA LYS A 52 21.05 37.27 23.82
C LYS A 52 21.28 37.40 25.32
N LEU A 53 21.29 36.30 26.06
CA LEU A 53 21.56 36.27 27.50
C LEU A 53 22.23 34.93 27.86
N ARG A 54 23.48 34.76 27.43
CA ARG A 54 24.22 33.50 27.57
C ARG A 54 24.46 33.08 29.02
N SER A 55 24.53 34.04 29.94
CA SER A 55 24.61 33.79 31.39
C SER A 55 23.30 33.28 32.00
N ASP A 56 22.18 33.45 31.29
CA ASP A 56 20.82 33.10 31.66
C ASP A 56 20.50 33.18 33.16
N HIS A 57 20.77 34.33 33.75
CA HIS A 57 20.41 34.62 35.14
C HIS A 57 18.88 34.67 35.38
N THR A 58 18.09 34.50 34.32
CA THR A 58 16.63 34.49 34.31
C THR A 58 16.02 33.09 34.38
N GLY A 59 16.80 32.05 34.07
CA GLY A 59 16.41 30.63 34.17
C GLY A 59 15.61 30.10 32.99
N VAL A 60 15.74 30.70 31.81
CA VAL A 60 15.03 30.34 30.57
C VAL A 60 15.47 28.97 30.03
N TRP A 61 16.72 28.57 30.29
CA TRP A 61 17.36 27.31 29.91
C TRP A 61 16.64 26.09 30.47
N GLN A 62 15.84 26.26 31.53
CA GLN A 62 15.06 25.18 32.15
C GLN A 62 13.87 24.73 31.31
N HIS A 63 13.45 25.53 30.32
CA HIS A 63 12.29 25.26 29.48
C HIS A 63 12.67 24.55 28.16
N VAL A 64 13.84 24.84 27.60
CA VAL A 64 14.28 24.31 26.30
C VAL A 64 14.35 22.78 26.25
N PRO A 65 14.90 22.07 27.26
CA PRO A 65 14.94 20.60 27.23
C PRO A 65 13.54 19.98 27.13
N ALA A 66 12.55 20.57 27.80
CA ALA A 66 11.18 20.08 27.75
C ALA A 66 10.59 20.23 26.36
N ASP A 67 10.77 21.37 25.71
CA ASP A 67 10.26 21.57 24.35
C ASP A 67 10.99 20.71 23.32
N LEU A 68 12.31 20.53 23.43
CA LEU A 68 13.08 19.64 22.55
C LEU A 68 12.63 18.17 22.67
N VAL A 69 12.35 17.68 23.87
CA VAL A 69 11.78 16.33 24.06
C VAL A 69 10.40 16.22 23.41
N ARG A 70 9.58 17.26 23.52
CA ARG A 70 8.23 17.30 22.92
C ARG A 70 8.25 17.39 21.39
N LEU A 71 9.38 17.82 20.82
CA LEU A 71 9.66 17.82 19.39
C LEU A 71 10.32 16.51 18.90
N GLY A 72 10.56 15.53 19.77
CA GLY A 72 11.26 14.29 19.42
C GLY A 72 12.75 14.50 19.12
N ARG A 73 13.39 15.46 19.80
CA ARG A 73 14.81 15.84 19.62
C ARG A 73 15.63 15.48 20.86
N GLU A 74 15.70 14.20 21.19
CA GLU A 74 16.31 13.70 22.43
C GLU A 74 17.83 13.91 22.47
N GLN A 75 18.51 13.76 21.33
CA GLN A 75 19.95 14.03 21.23
C GLN A 75 20.26 15.51 21.47
N ASP A 76 19.47 16.40 20.86
CA ASP A 76 19.61 17.85 21.04
C ASP A 76 19.31 18.27 22.47
N THR A 77 18.36 17.59 23.12
CA THR A 77 18.05 17.76 24.54
C THR A 77 19.26 17.42 25.41
N TYR A 78 19.89 16.27 25.17
CA TYR A 78 21.09 15.85 25.90
C TYR A 78 22.27 16.81 25.67
N ASP A 79 22.54 17.18 24.43
CA ASP A 79 23.63 18.09 24.08
C ASP A 79 23.43 19.48 24.68
N PHE A 80 22.18 19.98 24.68
CA PHE A 80 21.78 21.21 25.35
C PHE A 80 22.05 21.14 26.86
N MET A 81 21.55 20.09 27.53
CA MET A 81 21.70 19.94 28.98
C MET A 81 23.17 19.78 29.38
N LYS A 82 23.93 18.99 28.62
CA LYS A 82 25.35 18.77 28.83
C LYS A 82 26.15 20.06 28.69
N TRP A 83 25.88 20.85 27.65
CA TRP A 83 26.54 22.13 27.44
C TRP A 83 26.35 23.06 28.65
N TYR A 84 25.10 23.22 29.13
CA TYR A 84 24.82 24.06 30.30
C TYR A 84 25.39 23.51 31.62
N ALA A 85 25.56 22.20 31.74
CA ALA A 85 26.16 21.57 32.91
C ALA A 85 27.70 21.64 32.95
N THR A 86 28.36 21.80 31.80
CA THR A 86 29.82 21.65 31.68
C THR A 86 30.54 22.91 31.22
N MET A 87 29.97 23.69 30.30
CA MET A 87 30.62 24.88 29.75
C MET A 87 30.90 26.00 30.77
N PRO A 88 29.99 26.31 31.72
CA PRO A 88 30.29 27.30 32.75
C PRO A 88 31.45 26.93 33.69
N LEU A 89 31.94 25.69 33.61
CA LEU A 89 33.06 25.18 34.39
C LEU A 89 34.40 25.23 33.63
N GLU A 90 34.38 25.57 32.34
CA GLU A 90 35.60 25.74 31.55
C GLU A 90 36.34 27.02 31.98
N PRO A 91 37.66 26.97 32.24
CA PRO A 91 38.42 28.09 32.81
C PRO A 91 38.42 29.38 31.96
N ASP A 92 38.12 29.26 30.68
CA ASP A 92 38.13 30.30 29.65
C ASP A 92 36.72 30.66 29.16
N TYR A 93 35.66 30.10 29.75
CA TYR A 93 34.29 30.47 29.41
C TYR A 93 33.92 31.84 29.99
N ASP A 94 33.82 32.83 29.12
CA ASP A 94 33.23 34.14 29.41
C ASP A 94 31.81 34.24 28.83
N PRO A 95 30.75 34.23 29.66
CA PRO A 95 29.38 34.37 29.16
C PRO A 95 29.10 35.74 28.51
N ASP A 96 29.98 36.73 28.71
CA ASP A 96 29.92 38.06 28.10
C ASP A 96 30.77 38.19 26.82
N ASP A 97 31.51 37.13 26.41
CA ASP A 97 32.19 37.08 25.11
C ASP A 97 31.24 36.63 23.99
N TRP A 98 30.75 37.61 23.24
CA TRP A 98 29.84 37.41 22.11
C TRP A 98 30.49 36.79 20.88
N SER A 99 31.82 36.77 20.81
CA SER A 99 32.59 36.22 19.69
C SER A 99 32.79 34.70 19.78
N ALA A 100 32.65 34.12 20.98
CA ALA A 100 32.72 32.69 21.20
C ALA A 100 31.49 31.95 20.59
N PRO A 101 31.67 30.71 20.07
CA PRO A 101 30.55 29.89 19.57
C PRO A 101 29.52 29.61 20.68
N PHE A 102 28.25 29.93 20.42
CA PHE A 102 27.14 29.58 21.29
C PHE A 102 26.43 28.33 20.75
N LEU A 103 26.37 27.27 21.56
CA LEU A 103 25.61 26.02 21.37
C LEU A 103 25.34 25.64 19.89
N ASN A 104 26.30 25.01 19.21
CA ASN A 104 26.16 24.61 17.80
C ASN A 104 25.75 23.13 17.68
N ILE A 105 24.45 22.87 17.76
CA ILE A 105 23.83 21.53 17.69
C ILE A 105 24.00 20.90 16.28
N GLU A 106 24.07 21.71 15.22
CA GLU A 106 24.15 21.25 13.84
C GLU A 106 25.49 20.58 13.46
N LYS A 107 26.56 20.84 14.24
CA LYS A 107 27.91 20.34 13.94
C LYS A 107 28.22 18.95 14.52
N MET A 108 27.40 18.45 15.44
CA MET A 108 27.58 17.16 16.14
C MET A 108 27.13 15.93 15.32
N SER A 109 26.27 16.11 14.31
CA SER A 109 25.81 15.03 13.42
C SER A 109 26.89 14.37 12.57
N ARG A 110 28.12 14.91 12.52
CA ARG A 110 29.23 14.35 11.70
C ARG A 110 30.10 13.29 12.39
N LEU A 111 29.88 12.94 13.66
CA LEU A 111 30.73 11.98 14.40
C LEU A 111 30.21 10.53 14.46
N ILE A 112 28.98 10.27 14.00
CA ILE A 112 28.28 8.97 14.14
C ILE A 112 28.98 7.82 13.41
N THR A 113 29.77 8.11 12.37
CA THR A 113 30.40 7.06 11.54
C THR A 113 31.60 6.39 12.22
N THR A 114 32.20 6.98 13.25
CA THR A 114 33.50 6.51 13.79
C THR A 114 33.38 5.59 15.01
N VAL A 115 32.25 5.62 15.75
CA VAL A 115 32.14 4.97 17.08
C VAL A 115 31.49 3.58 17.03
N LYS A 116 30.86 3.19 15.92
CA LYS A 116 30.15 1.90 15.79
C LYS A 116 31.05 0.66 15.92
N GLY A 117 32.36 0.78 15.67
CA GLY A 117 33.30 -0.36 15.73
C GLY A 117 33.77 -0.76 17.14
N GLN A 118 33.69 0.13 18.13
CA GLN A 118 34.34 -0.08 19.44
C GLN A 118 33.42 -0.65 20.54
N VAL A 119 32.10 -0.68 20.29
CA VAL A 119 31.09 -1.14 21.26
C VAL A 119 31.02 -2.67 21.38
N ARG A 120 31.43 -3.41 20.33
CA ARG A 120 31.34 -4.88 20.29
C ARG A 120 32.30 -5.58 21.25
N ASP A 121 33.50 -5.03 21.46
CA ASP A 121 34.55 -5.65 22.28
C ASP A 121 34.39 -5.39 23.80
N LEU A 122 33.66 -4.33 24.17
CA LEU A 122 33.40 -3.98 25.56
C LEU A 122 32.39 -4.94 26.23
N VAL A 123 31.43 -5.45 25.45
CA VAL A 123 30.35 -6.32 25.93
C VAL A 123 30.87 -7.70 26.38
N LEU A 124 31.88 -8.24 25.70
CA LEU A 124 32.45 -9.56 26.02
C LEU A 124 33.36 -9.56 27.26
N THR A 125 33.76 -8.38 27.72
CA THR A 125 34.69 -8.21 28.85
C THR A 125 33.97 -8.08 30.20
N ILE A 126 32.75 -7.55 30.21
CA ILE A 126 31.96 -7.25 31.41
C ILE A 126 31.24 -8.51 31.95
N ASP A 127 30.86 -9.44 31.08
CA ASP A 127 30.14 -10.68 31.47
C ASP A 127 30.99 -11.64 32.33
N LYS A 128 32.32 -11.44 32.38
CA LYS A 128 33.26 -12.33 33.09
C LYS A 128 33.69 -11.87 34.48
N ARG A 129 33.31 -10.68 34.96
CA ARG A 129 33.79 -10.15 36.25
C ARG A 129 32.70 -9.43 37.05
N ASP A 130 32.38 -10.04 38.19
CA ASP A 130 31.70 -9.53 39.38
C ASP A 130 30.19 -9.78 39.61
N VAL A 131 29.95 -10.51 40.71
CA VAL A 131 28.69 -11.10 41.18
C VAL A 131 27.99 -10.21 42.23
N TRP A 132 28.45 -8.98 42.43
CA TRP A 132 27.98 -8.08 43.51
C TRP A 132 27.20 -6.85 43.04
N TYR A 133 27.02 -6.66 41.73
CA TYR A 133 26.39 -5.45 41.18
C TYR A 133 24.87 -5.36 41.44
N TRP A 134 24.21 -6.45 41.85
CA TRP A 134 22.74 -6.53 41.89
C TRP A 134 22.10 -6.48 43.28
N GLN A 135 22.87 -6.40 44.37
CA GLN A 135 22.31 -6.51 45.74
C GLN A 135 22.01 -5.17 46.45
N VAL A 136 22.10 -4.02 45.77
CA VAL A 136 21.77 -2.70 46.36
C VAL A 136 20.43 -2.14 45.84
N PHE A 137 19.68 -2.91 45.04
CA PHE A 137 18.41 -2.48 44.42
C PHE A 137 17.15 -3.11 45.02
N ASP A 138 17.24 -3.67 46.23
CA ASP A 138 16.06 -4.15 46.94
C ASP A 138 15.63 -3.08 47.97
N GLU A 139 14.33 -2.75 47.98
CA GLU A 139 13.67 -1.65 48.73
C GLU A 139 13.56 -0.26 48.05
N ASP A 140 13.12 -0.20 46.78
CA ASP A 140 12.00 0.67 46.34
C ASP A 140 11.60 0.34 44.90
N THR A 141 10.44 -0.28 44.73
CA THR A 141 9.95 -0.80 43.45
C THR A 141 9.16 0.26 42.69
N ASN A 142 9.86 1.11 41.91
CA ASN A 142 9.34 1.75 40.69
C ASN A 142 10.43 2.52 39.91
N VAL A 143 11.62 1.93 39.79
CA VAL A 143 12.66 2.46 38.89
C VAL A 143 12.77 1.53 37.68
N VAL A 144 12.12 1.89 36.58
CA VAL A 144 12.50 1.35 35.27
C VAL A 144 13.84 1.96 34.90
N VAL A 145 14.83 1.09 34.76
CA VAL A 145 16.17 1.40 34.29
C VAL A 145 16.09 1.97 32.87
N VAL A 146 16.50 3.22 32.71
CA VAL A 146 16.81 3.79 31.39
C VAL A 146 17.98 2.98 30.80
N ARG A 147 17.73 2.26 29.71
CA ARG A 147 18.76 1.68 28.81
C ARG A 147 18.45 2.19 27.39
N ALA A 148 19.39 2.60 26.56
CA ALA A 148 20.78 3.01 26.73
C ALA A 148 21.09 3.92 25.54
N GLY A 149 21.38 5.18 25.82
CA GLY A 149 21.82 6.20 24.88
C GLY A 149 22.55 7.27 25.69
N GLU A 150 23.76 6.93 26.10
CA GLU A 150 24.72 7.77 26.83
C GLU A 150 24.43 8.05 28.32
N ARG A 151 25.24 7.43 29.19
CA ARG A 151 25.36 7.80 30.60
C ARG A 151 26.43 8.88 30.77
N PRO A 152 26.32 9.74 31.79
CA PRO A 152 27.40 10.64 32.19
C PRO A 152 28.72 9.87 32.33
N LYS A 153 29.80 10.41 31.75
CA LYS A 153 31.14 9.80 31.69
C LYS A 153 31.85 9.81 33.04
N SER A 154 31.26 10.46 34.05
CA SER A 154 31.73 10.46 35.43
C SER A 154 30.58 10.62 36.44
N GLY A 155 30.80 10.19 37.69
CA GLY A 155 29.85 10.44 38.78
C GLY A 155 29.61 11.93 39.06
N TRP A 156 30.59 12.78 38.70
CA TRP A 156 30.45 14.23 38.75
C TRP A 156 29.52 14.77 37.66
N GLU A 157 29.65 14.28 36.42
CA GLU A 157 28.75 14.65 35.32
C GLU A 157 27.30 14.22 35.63
N ALA A 158 27.12 13.06 36.28
CA ALA A 158 25.81 12.63 36.77
C ALA A 158 25.24 13.56 37.86
N PHE A 159 26.08 14.00 38.80
CA PHE A 159 25.71 14.91 39.87
C PHE A 159 25.35 16.31 39.35
N ALA A 160 26.13 16.83 38.40
CA ALA A 160 25.91 18.15 37.78
C ALA A 160 24.62 18.21 36.94
N MET A 161 24.21 17.10 36.32
CA MET A 161 22.97 17.02 35.54
C MET A 161 21.71 16.76 36.39
N ASN A 162 21.83 16.24 37.61
CA ASN A 162 20.69 15.86 38.46
C ASN A 162 19.72 17.03 38.78
N PRO A 163 20.20 18.25 39.13
CA PRO A 163 19.32 19.42 39.31
C PRO A 163 18.58 19.82 38.02
N VAL A 164 19.19 19.57 36.87
CA VAL A 164 18.62 19.86 35.54
C VAL A 164 17.46 18.93 35.26
N TYR A 165 17.68 17.62 35.38
CA TYR A 165 16.65 16.59 35.21
C TYR A 165 15.41 16.85 36.07
N LEU A 166 15.62 17.14 37.36
CA LEU A 166 14.54 17.44 38.31
C LEU A 166 13.78 18.73 37.98
N ALA A 167 14.47 19.76 37.47
CA ALA A 167 13.84 21.00 37.05
C ALA A 167 12.98 20.77 35.78
N SER A 168 13.54 20.15 34.73
CA SER A 168 12.81 19.82 33.50
C SER A 168 11.62 18.88 33.74
N TRP A 169 11.74 17.91 34.66
CA TRP A 169 10.63 17.06 35.09
C TRP A 169 9.52 17.84 35.82
N ARG A 170 9.86 18.86 36.61
CA ARG A 170 8.87 19.68 37.35
C ARG A 170 8.10 20.65 36.46
N VAL A 171 8.69 21.15 35.37
CA VAL A 171 8.01 22.07 34.43
C VAL A 171 7.28 21.36 33.28
N SER A 172 7.38 20.03 33.14
CA SER A 172 6.68 19.29 32.07
C SER A 172 6.18 17.91 32.50
N PRO A 173 5.00 17.83 33.13
CA PRO A 173 4.27 16.57 33.25
C PRO A 173 3.79 16.15 31.85
N GLY A 174 4.45 15.18 31.20
CA GLY A 174 3.98 14.66 29.90
C GLY A 174 4.99 13.97 28.98
N ALA A 175 6.29 13.98 29.30
CA ALA A 175 7.35 13.38 28.47
C ALA A 175 7.36 11.83 28.39
N HIS A 176 6.30 11.15 28.86
CA HIS A 176 6.16 9.68 28.84
C HIS A 176 5.38 9.15 27.63
N ARG A 177 5.07 9.96 26.60
CA ARG A 177 4.09 9.61 25.57
C ARG A 177 4.61 9.13 24.21
N THR A 178 5.90 8.88 24.05
CA THR A 178 6.47 8.40 22.77
C THR A 178 6.20 6.91 22.48
N ILE A 179 5.59 6.16 23.41
CA ILE A 179 5.30 4.70 23.25
C ILE A 179 3.84 4.44 22.82
N TYR A 180 3.06 5.49 22.55
CA TYR A 180 1.60 5.41 22.47
C TYR A 180 0.99 5.77 21.10
N SER A 181 1.81 5.92 20.06
CA SER A 181 1.38 6.17 18.68
C SER A 181 1.85 5.05 17.76
N TRP A 182 1.00 4.64 16.83
CA TRP A 182 1.39 3.70 15.79
C TRP A 182 2.34 4.37 14.78
N SER A 183 3.40 3.67 14.42
CA SER A 183 4.36 4.00 13.36
C SER A 183 4.73 2.71 12.62
N GLN A 184 5.40 2.82 11.47
CA GLN A 184 5.84 1.64 10.71
C GLN A 184 6.78 0.73 11.54
N ASP A 185 7.64 1.33 12.35
CA ASP A 185 8.60 0.59 13.18
C ASP A 185 8.01 0.08 14.52
N GLN A 186 6.84 0.62 14.93
CA GLN A 186 6.25 0.36 16.25
C GLN A 186 4.74 0.48 16.25
N GLY A 187 4.05 -0.59 16.65
CA GLY A 187 2.61 -0.61 16.86
C GLY A 187 1.98 -1.91 16.39
N ALA A 188 0.81 -2.26 16.93
CA ALA A 188 0.16 -3.51 16.55
C ALA A 188 -0.68 -3.36 15.28
N ILE A 189 -0.84 -4.45 14.53
CA ILE A 189 -1.64 -4.50 13.30
C ILE A 189 -2.81 -5.45 13.55
N PHE A 190 -3.97 -5.17 12.95
CA PHE A 190 -5.12 -6.07 12.93
C PHE A 190 -5.74 -6.14 11.54
N LEU A 191 -6.37 -7.27 11.21
CA LEU A 191 -7.00 -7.47 9.90
C LEU A 191 -8.44 -6.95 9.85
N PRO A 192 -8.92 -6.51 8.68
CA PRO A 192 -10.35 -6.47 8.41
C PRO A 192 -10.88 -7.90 8.32
N ASN A 193 -11.80 -8.32 9.20
CA ASN A 193 -12.34 -9.68 9.16
C ASN A 193 -13.58 -9.75 8.25
N ILE A 194 -13.34 -9.54 6.95
CA ILE A 194 -14.38 -9.45 5.91
C ILE A 194 -14.53 -10.74 5.07
N GLY A 195 -14.00 -11.87 5.55
CA GLY A 195 -14.20 -13.18 4.95
C GLY A 195 -15.61 -13.74 5.17
N ASP A 196 -15.84 -14.98 4.75
CA ASP A 196 -17.06 -15.74 5.04
C ASP A 196 -16.72 -17.20 5.39
N THR A 197 -16.19 -17.39 6.60
CA THR A 197 -15.62 -18.65 7.11
C THR A 197 -16.61 -19.81 7.07
N SER A 198 -17.90 -19.54 7.24
CA SER A 198 -18.96 -20.56 7.24
C SER A 198 -19.80 -20.58 5.97
N ARG A 199 -19.45 -19.80 4.95
CA ARG A 199 -20.26 -19.58 3.73
C ARG A 199 -21.71 -19.22 4.07
N ARG A 200 -21.89 -18.39 5.09
CA ARG A 200 -23.21 -18.00 5.63
C ARG A 200 -23.82 -16.83 4.89
N CYS A 201 -23.05 -16.10 4.11
CA CYS A 201 -23.54 -14.89 3.47
C CYS A 201 -24.40 -15.23 2.25
N PRO A 202 -25.69 -14.83 2.26
CA PRO A 202 -26.58 -15.15 1.16
C PRO A 202 -26.22 -14.33 -0.09
N THR A 203 -26.58 -14.87 -1.25
CA THR A 203 -26.54 -14.16 -2.55
C THR A 203 -27.94 -13.74 -3.02
N VAL A 204 -28.98 -14.27 -2.39
CA VAL A 204 -30.39 -13.98 -2.64
C VAL A 204 -31.13 -13.69 -1.33
N ASP A 205 -32.21 -12.92 -1.40
CA ASP A 205 -33.11 -12.70 -0.28
C ASP A 205 -33.96 -13.96 0.05
N LEU A 206 -34.83 -13.87 1.07
CA LEU A 206 -35.72 -14.96 1.47
C LEU A 206 -36.77 -15.34 0.41
N ALA A 207 -37.00 -14.49 -0.59
CA ALA A 207 -37.89 -14.74 -1.72
C ALA A 207 -37.14 -15.31 -2.95
N GLY A 208 -35.80 -15.44 -2.87
CA GLY A 208 -34.96 -15.89 -3.97
C GLY A 208 -34.55 -14.79 -4.95
N THR A 209 -34.80 -13.51 -4.62
CA THR A 209 -34.38 -12.36 -5.44
C THR A 209 -32.89 -12.11 -5.24
N PRO A 210 -32.07 -11.92 -6.29
CA PRO A 210 -30.67 -11.55 -6.14
C PRO A 210 -30.50 -10.28 -5.29
N LEU A 211 -29.59 -10.34 -4.31
CA LEU A 211 -29.25 -9.18 -3.49
C LEU A 211 -28.56 -8.10 -4.31
N ASP A 212 -28.74 -6.84 -3.95
CA ASP A 212 -27.99 -5.74 -4.58
C ASP A 212 -26.50 -5.80 -4.22
N ASN A 213 -25.67 -5.03 -4.93
CA ASN A 213 -24.22 -5.07 -4.76
C ASN A 213 -23.76 -4.66 -3.34
N GLN A 214 -24.49 -3.76 -2.68
CA GLN A 214 -24.18 -3.30 -1.33
C GLN A 214 -24.66 -4.30 -0.28
N GLU A 215 -25.81 -4.93 -0.49
CA GLU A 215 -26.32 -6.02 0.33
C GLU A 215 -25.36 -7.21 0.30
N LEU A 216 -24.88 -7.61 -0.88
CA LEU A 216 -23.84 -8.64 -1.02
C LEU A 216 -22.61 -8.31 -0.16
N ALA A 217 -22.06 -7.10 -0.28
CA ALA A 217 -20.85 -6.68 0.43
C ALA A 217 -21.06 -6.49 1.95
N SER A 218 -22.30 -6.24 2.39
CA SER A 218 -22.62 -5.97 3.80
C SER A 218 -22.51 -7.20 4.72
N CYS A 219 -22.55 -8.41 4.14
CA CYS A 219 -22.38 -9.64 4.88
C CYS A 219 -20.93 -10.12 4.83
N HIS A 220 -20.35 -10.39 5.99
CA HIS A 220 -19.03 -10.99 6.18
C HIS A 220 -18.83 -11.38 7.65
N ASP A 221 -17.77 -12.07 8.03
CA ASP A 221 -17.59 -12.64 9.37
C ASP A 221 -17.69 -11.60 10.50
N ALA A 222 -17.16 -10.39 10.33
CA ALA A 222 -17.31 -9.29 11.28
C ALA A 222 -18.60 -8.46 11.19
N SER A 223 -19.60 -8.86 10.40
CA SER A 223 -20.84 -8.07 10.25
C SER A 223 -21.77 -8.14 11.46
N GLY A 224 -21.62 -9.17 12.30
CA GLY A 224 -22.38 -9.36 13.55
C GLY A 224 -21.55 -9.19 14.82
N ASP A 225 -22.10 -9.69 15.94
CA ASP A 225 -21.53 -9.53 17.29
C ASP A 225 -20.91 -10.84 17.83
N HIS A 226 -20.61 -11.79 16.93
CA HIS A 226 -19.94 -13.04 17.24
C HIS A 226 -18.55 -13.08 16.58
N LEU A 227 -17.57 -13.62 17.29
CA LEU A 227 -16.24 -13.86 16.73
C LEU A 227 -16.23 -15.20 15.99
N LEU A 228 -16.56 -15.17 14.69
CA LEU A 228 -16.65 -16.37 13.86
C LEU A 228 -15.28 -16.93 13.45
N THR A 229 -14.26 -16.08 13.41
CA THR A 229 -12.92 -16.37 12.85
C THR A 229 -11.87 -15.83 13.81
N SER A 230 -11.49 -16.65 14.79
CA SER A 230 -10.55 -16.24 15.84
C SER A 230 -9.10 -16.12 15.37
N GLU A 231 -8.77 -16.81 14.28
CA GLU A 231 -7.48 -16.89 13.63
C GLU A 231 -7.10 -15.58 12.91
N LEU A 232 -8.10 -14.84 12.39
CA LEU A 232 -7.89 -13.51 11.78
C LEU A 232 -7.96 -12.38 12.82
N ALA A 233 -8.19 -12.70 14.10
CA ALA A 233 -8.37 -11.72 15.16
C ALA A 233 -7.09 -11.47 15.95
N ALA A 234 -6.64 -10.21 15.94
CA ALA A 234 -5.43 -9.81 16.64
C ALA A 234 -5.61 -9.95 18.16
N PRO A 235 -4.70 -10.66 18.85
CA PRO A 235 -4.75 -10.79 20.30
C PRO A 235 -4.42 -9.47 20.99
N LEU A 236 -5.15 -9.18 22.07
CA LEU A 236 -4.89 -8.09 23.00
C LEU A 236 -5.03 -8.64 24.43
N LYS A 237 -4.32 -8.04 25.39
CA LYS A 237 -4.48 -8.41 26.80
C LYS A 237 -4.20 -7.24 27.73
N THR A 238 -4.91 -7.19 28.85
CA THR A 238 -4.53 -6.32 29.96
C THR A 238 -3.60 -7.05 30.92
N VAL A 239 -2.70 -6.33 31.57
CA VAL A 239 -1.86 -6.90 32.63
C VAL A 239 -2.71 -7.09 33.89
N PRO A 240 -2.61 -8.22 34.60
CA PRO A 240 -3.26 -8.43 35.89
C PRO A 240 -2.96 -7.29 36.88
N LEU A 241 -3.99 -6.63 37.40
CA LEU A 241 -3.85 -5.48 38.30
C LEU A 241 -3.91 -5.91 39.77
N THR A 242 -2.84 -5.64 40.53
CA THR A 242 -2.77 -5.99 41.97
C THR A 242 -3.12 -4.81 42.88
N GLY A 243 -3.68 -5.08 44.06
CA GLY A 243 -3.92 -4.05 45.08
C GLY A 243 -5.12 -3.12 44.80
N LEU A 244 -6.05 -3.57 43.95
CA LEU A 244 -7.25 -2.79 43.62
C LEU A 244 -8.24 -2.68 44.80
N PRO A 245 -8.83 -1.50 45.05
CA PRO A 245 -9.97 -1.31 45.95
C PRO A 245 -11.18 -2.18 45.55
N ASP A 246 -12.10 -2.43 46.50
CA ASP A 246 -13.29 -3.26 46.26
C ASP A 246 -14.30 -2.65 45.28
N ASP A 247 -14.32 -1.33 45.18
CA ASP A 247 -15.15 -0.56 44.24
C ASP A 247 -14.44 -0.30 42.90
N ALA A 248 -13.28 -0.92 42.66
CA ALA A 248 -12.56 -0.76 41.41
C ALA A 248 -13.34 -1.35 40.22
N SER A 249 -13.44 -0.56 39.16
CA SER A 249 -14.09 -0.95 37.90
C SER A 249 -13.28 -0.49 36.69
N GLY A 250 -13.51 -1.09 35.53
CA GLY A 250 -12.80 -0.75 34.31
C GLY A 250 -13.68 -0.79 33.08
N ARG A 251 -13.32 0.01 32.08
CA ARG A 251 -14.03 0.11 30.80
C ARG A 251 -13.02 -0.02 29.68
N ILE A 252 -13.39 -0.75 28.64
CA ILE A 252 -12.61 -0.86 27.42
C ILE A 252 -13.40 -0.21 26.29
N TYR A 253 -12.76 0.68 25.54
CA TYR A 253 -13.37 1.38 24.41
C TYR A 253 -12.32 1.77 23.38
N THR A 254 -12.76 2.29 22.24
CA THR A 254 -11.88 2.69 21.14
C THR A 254 -11.88 4.19 20.93
N GLU A 255 -10.71 4.71 20.52
CA GLU A 255 -10.52 6.08 20.03
C GLU A 255 -9.75 6.05 18.70
N PRO A 256 -9.96 7.02 17.78
CA PRO A 256 -10.95 8.10 17.85
C PRO A 256 -12.38 7.59 17.65
N ASP A 257 -13.39 8.47 17.81
CA ASP A 257 -14.81 8.09 17.61
C ASP A 257 -15.08 7.48 16.24
N SER A 258 -14.33 7.87 15.20
CA SER A 258 -14.44 7.27 13.87
C SER A 258 -14.04 5.79 13.82
N ALA A 259 -13.35 5.25 14.82
CA ALA A 259 -13.04 3.82 14.93
C ALA A 259 -14.19 2.98 15.51
N ARG A 260 -15.12 3.57 16.29
CA ARG A 260 -16.10 2.82 17.11
C ARG A 260 -16.93 1.80 16.32
N ASP A 261 -17.48 2.20 15.18
CA ASP A 261 -18.33 1.34 14.34
C ASP A 261 -17.52 0.55 13.30
N ARG A 262 -16.19 0.67 13.31
CA ARG A 262 -15.28 0.06 12.32
C ARG A 262 -14.46 -1.08 12.87
N VAL A 263 -14.51 -1.32 14.19
CA VAL A 263 -13.85 -2.45 14.82
C VAL A 263 -14.76 -3.13 15.83
N ASN A 264 -14.60 -4.44 15.97
CA ASN A 264 -15.18 -5.21 17.06
C ASN A 264 -14.07 -5.64 18.02
N ILE A 265 -14.31 -5.45 19.31
CA ILE A 265 -13.48 -6.01 20.38
C ILE A 265 -14.30 -7.08 21.08
N PHE A 266 -13.71 -8.25 21.25
CA PHE A 266 -14.27 -9.35 22.00
C PHE A 266 -13.42 -9.62 23.23
N TRP A 267 -14.05 -10.04 24.32
CA TRP A 267 -13.38 -10.48 25.53
C TRP A 267 -13.73 -11.93 25.86
N ARG A 268 -12.81 -12.63 26.51
CA ARG A 268 -13.00 -14.02 26.90
C ARG A 268 -13.74 -14.12 28.24
N ARG A 269 -14.95 -14.69 28.24
CA ARG A 269 -15.82 -14.80 29.42
C ARG A 269 -15.38 -15.86 30.42
N ASP A 270 -14.96 -17.00 29.89
CA ASP A 270 -14.66 -18.19 30.66
C ASP A 270 -13.32 -18.76 30.18
N LEU A 271 -12.36 -18.87 31.11
CA LEU A 271 -11.04 -19.41 30.84
C LEU A 271 -11.09 -20.93 30.67
N ASP A 272 -12.11 -21.59 31.23
CA ASP A 272 -12.25 -23.05 31.30
C ASP A 272 -13.27 -23.62 30.27
N SER A 273 -14.05 -22.78 29.60
CA SER A 273 -15.04 -23.20 28.59
C SER A 273 -14.40 -23.54 27.24
N THR A 274 -14.86 -24.63 26.63
CA THR A 274 -14.51 -25.07 25.26
C THR A 274 -15.53 -24.68 24.19
N SER A 275 -16.65 -24.05 24.55
CA SER A 275 -17.69 -23.59 23.60
C SER A 275 -17.74 -22.06 23.56
N ASP A 276 -17.66 -21.46 22.36
CA ASP A 276 -17.56 -20.02 22.03
C ASP A 276 -17.33 -19.10 23.26
N PRO A 277 -16.07 -18.99 23.72
CA PRO A 277 -15.77 -18.29 24.96
C PRO A 277 -15.78 -16.76 24.80
N TRP A 278 -15.98 -16.25 23.58
CA TRP A 278 -15.86 -14.84 23.25
C TRP A 278 -17.21 -14.11 23.36
N SER A 279 -17.16 -12.85 23.77
CA SER A 279 -18.32 -11.96 23.76
C SER A 279 -17.90 -10.55 23.41
N ILE A 280 -18.75 -9.83 22.69
CA ILE A 280 -18.46 -8.45 22.31
C ILE A 280 -18.30 -7.58 23.56
N VAL A 281 -17.34 -6.67 23.52
CA VAL A 281 -17.17 -5.61 24.53
C VAL A 281 -18.13 -4.49 24.19
N ASP A 282 -19.24 -4.42 24.92
CA ASP A 282 -20.17 -3.30 24.82
C ASP A 282 -19.54 -2.04 25.46
N PRO A 283 -19.63 -0.84 24.85
CA PRO A 283 -19.09 0.40 25.42
C PRO A 283 -19.66 0.78 26.80
N GLN A 284 -20.83 0.24 27.17
CA GLN A 284 -21.48 0.39 28.48
C GLN A 284 -21.04 -0.69 29.48
N MET A 285 -20.35 -1.73 29.02
CA MET A 285 -19.84 -2.79 29.87
C MET A 285 -18.80 -2.25 30.86
N SER A 286 -18.85 -2.77 32.09
CA SER A 286 -17.86 -2.50 33.13
C SER A 286 -17.27 -3.80 33.66
N PHE A 287 -15.94 -3.88 33.68
CA PHE A 287 -15.16 -4.96 34.24
C PHE A 287 -14.94 -4.72 35.72
N ASN A 288 -15.33 -5.67 36.56
CA ASN A 288 -15.16 -5.56 38.00
C ASN A 288 -13.70 -5.81 38.44
N LYS A 289 -13.42 -5.58 39.73
CA LYS A 289 -12.15 -5.90 40.37
C LYS A 289 -11.60 -7.28 40.02
N THR A 290 -12.43 -8.32 40.03
CA THR A 290 -11.99 -9.70 39.77
C THR A 290 -11.43 -9.85 38.35
N ALA A 291 -12.14 -9.34 37.35
CA ALA A 291 -11.69 -9.37 35.95
C ALA A 291 -10.39 -8.57 35.77
N LEU A 292 -10.32 -7.37 36.37
CA LEU A 292 -9.11 -6.54 36.33
C LEU A 292 -7.91 -7.20 37.02
N SER A 293 -8.16 -7.90 38.13
CA SER A 293 -7.10 -8.58 38.90
C SER A 293 -6.56 -9.81 38.19
N ASN A 294 -7.37 -10.46 37.35
CA ASN A 294 -6.94 -11.61 36.55
C ASN A 294 -6.28 -11.22 35.22
N GLY A 295 -6.47 -9.98 34.78
CA GLY A 295 -6.21 -9.59 33.40
C GLY A 295 -7.34 -10.02 32.47
N ILE A 296 -7.50 -9.30 31.36
CA ILE A 296 -8.59 -9.49 30.41
C ILE A 296 -7.97 -9.90 29.07
N GLU A 297 -8.33 -11.09 28.58
CA GLU A 297 -8.00 -11.55 27.24
C GLU A 297 -8.98 -10.95 26.23
N LEU A 298 -8.43 -10.36 25.16
CA LEU A 298 -9.18 -9.63 24.15
C LEU A 298 -8.81 -10.09 22.74
N ARG A 299 -9.74 -9.90 21.81
CA ARG A 299 -9.54 -10.07 20.36
C ARG A 299 -10.10 -8.85 19.65
N ILE A 300 -9.38 -8.31 18.68
CA ILE A 300 -9.86 -7.21 17.83
C ILE A 300 -9.87 -7.62 16.37
N VAL A 301 -10.93 -7.19 15.67
CA VAL A 301 -11.07 -7.33 14.21
C VAL A 301 -11.64 -6.05 13.62
N GLY A 302 -11.30 -5.75 12.38
CA GLY A 302 -12.00 -4.73 11.60
C GLY A 302 -13.36 -5.22 11.12
N ARG A 303 -14.40 -4.39 11.26
CA ARG A 303 -15.75 -4.60 10.72
C ARG A 303 -15.89 -4.24 9.24
N GLY A 304 -14.82 -3.75 8.62
CA GLY A 304 -14.80 -3.31 7.23
C GLY A 304 -13.42 -2.84 6.85
N LEU A 305 -13.29 -2.36 5.61
CA LEU A 305 -12.04 -1.84 5.05
C LEU A 305 -11.88 -0.33 5.32
N VAL A 306 -10.64 0.15 5.31
CA VAL A 306 -10.34 1.58 5.14
C VAL A 306 -10.68 1.97 3.71
N THR A 307 -11.84 2.62 3.51
CA THR A 307 -12.29 3.05 2.17
C THR A 307 -11.99 4.51 1.86
N ASP A 308 -11.90 5.36 2.89
CA ASP A 308 -11.53 6.77 2.79
C ASP A 308 -10.76 7.18 4.05
N ALA A 309 -9.46 7.41 3.90
CA ALA A 309 -8.57 7.79 4.99
C ALA A 309 -8.90 9.15 5.61
N THR A 310 -9.66 10.01 4.92
CA THR A 310 -10.14 11.28 5.48
C THR A 310 -11.27 11.07 6.50
N VAL A 311 -12.00 9.96 6.39
CA VAL A 311 -13.04 9.55 7.35
C VAL A 311 -12.43 8.72 8.47
N TRP A 312 -11.67 7.68 8.11
CA TRP A 312 -10.92 6.85 9.04
C TRP A 312 -9.76 6.19 8.31
N ASN A 313 -8.54 6.45 8.78
CA ASN A 313 -7.32 5.94 8.16
C ASN A 313 -6.89 4.56 8.71
N GLY A 314 -7.75 3.86 9.44
CA GLY A 314 -7.42 2.56 10.03
C GLY A 314 -6.77 2.62 11.41
N THR A 315 -6.47 3.79 11.98
CA THR A 315 -5.89 3.87 13.33
C THR A 315 -6.93 3.66 14.41
N VAL A 316 -6.54 2.91 15.45
CA VAL A 316 -7.37 2.64 16.62
C VAL A 316 -6.49 2.61 17.86
N ASN A 317 -6.85 3.37 18.87
CA ASN A 317 -6.38 3.17 20.23
C ASN A 317 -7.42 2.32 20.96
N VAL A 318 -7.00 1.16 21.46
CA VAL A 318 -7.81 0.36 22.39
C VAL A 318 -7.47 0.83 23.79
N VAL A 319 -8.43 1.47 24.45
CA VAL A 319 -8.25 2.16 25.73
C VAL A 319 -8.81 1.32 26.85
N LEU A 320 -8.03 1.13 27.92
CA LEU A 320 -8.50 0.66 29.22
C LEU A 320 -8.55 1.86 30.18
N GLU A 321 -9.74 2.24 30.61
CA GLU A 321 -9.95 3.18 31.70
C GLU A 321 -10.35 2.41 32.96
N THR A 322 -9.67 2.66 34.08
CA THR A 322 -10.02 2.09 35.40
C THR A 322 -10.42 3.21 36.36
N THR A 323 -11.40 2.94 37.22
CA THR A 323 -11.92 3.88 38.21
C THR A 323 -12.07 3.21 39.57
N ALA A 324 -11.78 3.95 40.65
CA ALA A 324 -12.06 3.55 42.04
C ALA A 324 -12.33 4.81 42.86
N GLY A 325 -13.53 4.93 43.44
CA GLY A 325 -14.04 6.17 44.00
C GLY A 325 -13.92 7.35 43.00
N ASN A 326 -13.17 8.38 43.39
CA ASN A 326 -12.92 9.57 42.56
C ASN A 326 -11.61 9.52 41.77
N ARG A 327 -10.91 8.38 41.75
CA ARG A 327 -9.65 8.21 41.02
C ARG A 327 -9.91 7.47 39.72
N SER A 328 -9.27 7.91 38.64
CA SER A 328 -9.23 7.19 37.38
C SER A 328 -7.80 7.03 36.86
N SER A 329 -7.56 6.01 36.06
CA SER A 329 -6.30 5.76 35.37
C SER A 329 -6.59 5.18 33.99
N VAL A 330 -5.79 5.57 33.00
CA VAL A 330 -6.02 5.22 31.59
C VAL A 330 -4.73 4.71 30.98
N ASP A 331 -4.82 3.61 30.25
CA ASP A 331 -3.77 3.09 29.40
C ASP A 331 -4.35 2.68 28.04
N HIS A 332 -3.54 2.65 26.98
CA HIS A 332 -4.03 2.27 25.66
C HIS A 332 -2.95 1.63 24.78
N VAL A 333 -3.39 0.81 23.83
CA VAL A 333 -2.53 0.26 22.76
C VAL A 333 -2.93 0.88 21.44
N ALA A 334 -1.97 1.47 20.74
CA ALA A 334 -2.16 2.00 19.39
C ALA A 334 -2.03 0.88 18.36
N MET A 335 -3.02 0.80 17.47
CA MET A 335 -3.12 -0.21 16.44
C MET A 335 -3.47 0.41 15.09
N LYS A 336 -3.17 -0.32 14.02
CA LYS A 336 -3.49 0.04 12.63
C LYS A 336 -4.15 -1.14 11.93
N GLN A 337 -5.26 -0.89 11.25
CA GLN A 337 -5.83 -1.87 10.34
C GLN A 337 -4.84 -2.09 9.18
N ALA A 338 -4.58 -3.36 8.84
CA ALA A 338 -3.77 -3.70 7.69
C ALA A 338 -4.35 -3.07 6.40
N PRO A 339 -3.51 -2.44 5.56
CA PRO A 339 -3.92 -1.94 4.27
C PRO A 339 -4.27 -3.10 3.33
N VAL A 340 -5.12 -2.82 2.35
CA VAL A 340 -5.37 -3.74 1.23
C VAL A 340 -4.42 -3.40 0.10
N LEU A 341 -3.61 -4.36 -0.35
CA LEU A 341 -2.54 -4.17 -1.32
C LEU A 341 -2.81 -5.05 -2.54
N VAL A 342 -2.80 -4.45 -3.74
CA VAL A 342 -2.93 -5.17 -5.02
C VAL A 342 -1.61 -5.86 -5.39
N HIS A 343 -1.70 -6.90 -6.20
CA HIS A 343 -0.56 -7.75 -6.48
C HIS A 343 0.35 -7.22 -7.61
N HIS A 344 1.62 -7.63 -7.60
CA HIS A 344 2.56 -7.44 -8.70
C HIS A 344 3.05 -8.79 -9.25
N HIS A 345 3.51 -8.82 -10.51
CA HIS A 345 3.84 -10.06 -11.22
C HIS A 345 4.99 -10.90 -10.66
N LEU A 346 5.86 -10.32 -9.83
CA LEU A 346 6.93 -11.07 -9.15
C LEU A 346 6.46 -11.83 -7.90
N GLN A 347 5.20 -11.67 -7.50
CA GLN A 347 4.62 -12.50 -6.43
C GLN A 347 4.22 -13.86 -6.98
N GLU A 348 4.42 -14.90 -6.17
CA GLU A 348 4.13 -16.28 -6.57
C GLU A 348 2.63 -16.45 -6.92
N PRO A 349 2.29 -16.88 -8.13
CA PRO A 349 0.91 -17.21 -8.50
C PRO A 349 0.44 -18.49 -7.80
N GLU A 350 -0.83 -18.49 -7.35
CA GLU A 350 -1.47 -19.62 -6.68
C GLU A 350 -2.66 -20.17 -7.47
N VAL A 351 -3.38 -19.34 -8.22
CA VAL A 351 -4.55 -19.74 -9.03
C VAL A 351 -4.62 -18.85 -10.27
N VAL A 352 -4.93 -19.46 -11.42
CA VAL A 352 -5.34 -18.72 -12.63
C VAL A 352 -6.85 -18.67 -12.69
N LEU A 353 -7.43 -17.49 -12.84
CA LEU A 353 -8.86 -17.28 -13.02
C LEU A 353 -9.16 -17.11 -14.51
N THR A 354 -10.31 -17.61 -14.96
CA THR A 354 -10.85 -17.34 -16.30
C THR A 354 -12.38 -17.46 -16.28
N THR A 355 -13.07 -17.09 -17.35
CA THR A 355 -14.52 -17.34 -17.49
C THR A 355 -14.76 -18.60 -18.29
N ARG A 356 -15.64 -19.47 -17.80
CA ARG A 356 -15.97 -20.73 -18.48
C ARG A 356 -16.52 -20.47 -19.89
N GLY A 357 -16.04 -21.24 -20.86
CA GLY A 357 -16.66 -21.34 -22.17
C GLY A 357 -17.73 -22.43 -22.25
N ASP A 358 -18.73 -22.22 -23.09
CA ASP A 358 -19.74 -23.20 -23.46
C ASP A 358 -19.53 -23.60 -24.94
N LYS A 359 -19.45 -24.89 -25.23
CA LYS A 359 -19.09 -25.38 -26.58
C LYS A 359 -20.16 -25.05 -27.64
N ASP A 360 -21.39 -24.79 -27.23
CA ASP A 360 -22.50 -24.44 -28.12
C ASP A 360 -22.76 -22.93 -28.14
N LEU A 361 -22.64 -22.24 -27.01
CA LEU A 361 -22.95 -20.80 -26.88
C LEU A 361 -21.74 -19.88 -27.10
N SER A 362 -20.55 -20.29 -26.66
CA SER A 362 -19.30 -19.53 -26.75
C SER A 362 -18.12 -20.42 -27.16
N PRO A 363 -18.17 -21.04 -28.35
CA PRO A 363 -17.19 -22.04 -28.79
C PRO A 363 -15.75 -21.53 -28.81
N TRP A 364 -15.54 -20.23 -29.10
CA TRP A 364 -14.22 -19.60 -29.06
C TRP A 364 -13.66 -19.56 -27.64
N GLN A 365 -14.48 -19.17 -26.66
CA GLN A 365 -14.07 -19.18 -25.25
C GLN A 365 -13.82 -20.61 -24.77
N ALA A 366 -14.65 -21.57 -25.18
CA ALA A 366 -14.47 -22.95 -24.77
C ALA A 366 -13.14 -23.54 -25.25
N ARG A 367 -12.74 -23.23 -26.50
CA ARG A 367 -11.43 -23.62 -27.04
C ARG A 367 -10.27 -22.93 -26.32
N PHE A 368 -10.41 -21.63 -26.07
CA PHE A 368 -9.42 -20.86 -25.32
C PHE A 368 -9.18 -21.44 -23.92
N VAL A 369 -10.25 -21.72 -23.16
CA VAL A 369 -10.13 -22.26 -21.80
C VAL A 369 -9.52 -23.67 -21.81
N GLU A 370 -9.89 -24.53 -22.76
CA GLU A 370 -9.30 -25.88 -22.90
C GLU A 370 -7.79 -25.79 -23.16
N ALA A 371 -7.36 -24.93 -24.08
CA ALA A 371 -5.95 -24.71 -24.37
C ALA A 371 -5.20 -23.98 -23.22
N LEU A 372 -5.86 -23.09 -22.48
CA LEU A 372 -5.31 -22.43 -21.30
C LEU A 372 -5.02 -23.46 -20.20
N GLU A 373 -5.97 -24.34 -19.89
CA GLU A 373 -5.82 -25.41 -18.90
C GLU A 373 -4.65 -26.34 -19.25
N GLU A 374 -4.52 -26.73 -20.53
CA GLU A 374 -3.41 -27.54 -21.01
C GLU A 374 -2.06 -26.82 -20.87
N ASN A 375 -1.97 -25.55 -21.30
CA ASN A 375 -0.72 -24.78 -21.21
C ASN A 375 -0.31 -24.53 -19.76
N VAL A 376 -1.24 -24.14 -18.88
CA VAL A 376 -0.94 -23.92 -17.46
C VAL A 376 -0.48 -25.21 -16.81
N ALA A 377 -1.14 -26.35 -17.07
CA ALA A 377 -0.72 -27.64 -16.53
C ALA A 377 0.68 -28.08 -17.00
N GLU A 378 1.09 -27.71 -18.21
CA GLU A 378 2.45 -27.99 -18.70
C GLU A 378 3.52 -27.01 -18.17
N MET A 379 3.14 -25.77 -17.89
CA MET A 379 4.06 -24.73 -17.36
C MET A 379 4.25 -24.85 -15.85
N ARG A 380 3.15 -25.06 -15.12
CA ARG A 380 3.01 -24.98 -13.66
C ARG A 380 1.88 -25.91 -13.19
N ASP A 381 2.17 -27.20 -13.07
CA ASP A 381 1.21 -28.23 -12.64
C ASP A 381 0.71 -28.06 -11.19
N ASP A 382 1.37 -27.20 -10.42
CA ASP A 382 1.00 -26.80 -9.08
C ASP A 382 -0.04 -25.67 -9.01
N ILE A 383 -0.31 -25.00 -10.14
CA ILE A 383 -1.26 -23.88 -10.21
C ILE A 383 -2.58 -24.34 -10.85
N PRO A 384 -3.69 -24.41 -10.10
CA PRO A 384 -5.00 -24.69 -10.68
C PRO A 384 -5.55 -23.53 -11.52
N VAL A 385 -6.29 -23.87 -12.57
CA VAL A 385 -7.17 -22.95 -13.29
C VAL A 385 -8.58 -23.04 -12.70
N LEU A 386 -9.16 -21.90 -12.33
CA LEU A 386 -10.49 -21.78 -11.76
C LEU A 386 -11.41 -20.95 -12.68
N PRO A 387 -12.36 -21.61 -13.37
CA PRO A 387 -13.31 -20.91 -14.22
C PRO A 387 -14.50 -20.33 -13.43
N PHE A 388 -14.94 -19.12 -13.79
CA PHE A 388 -16.22 -18.57 -13.36
C PHE A 388 -17.37 -19.24 -14.11
N ASN A 389 -18.34 -19.78 -13.37
CA ASN A 389 -19.43 -20.57 -13.95
C ASN A 389 -20.69 -19.74 -14.25
N ASP A 390 -20.95 -18.69 -13.49
CA ASP A 390 -22.21 -17.93 -13.53
C ASP A 390 -22.06 -16.58 -14.26
N THR A 391 -21.24 -16.53 -15.31
CA THR A 391 -21.06 -15.35 -16.16
C THR A 391 -20.65 -15.73 -17.58
N MET A 392 -21.04 -14.93 -18.57
CA MET A 392 -20.58 -15.00 -19.97
C MET A 392 -19.58 -13.87 -20.31
N ASP A 393 -19.25 -13.02 -19.32
CA ASP A 393 -18.24 -11.96 -19.46
C ASP A 393 -16.85 -12.60 -19.48
N ILE A 394 -16.24 -12.69 -20.66
CA ILE A 394 -14.97 -13.41 -20.89
C ILE A 394 -13.75 -12.71 -20.26
N TRP A 395 -13.91 -11.45 -19.84
CA TRP A 395 -12.82 -10.58 -19.41
C TRP A 395 -12.54 -10.73 -17.91
N ALA A 396 -11.99 -11.88 -17.50
CA ALA A 396 -11.72 -12.19 -16.10
C ALA A 396 -10.79 -11.18 -15.40
N GLN A 397 -9.92 -10.50 -16.16
CA GLN A 397 -9.07 -9.42 -15.66
C GLN A 397 -9.87 -8.19 -15.27
N ASP A 398 -10.94 -7.89 -16.00
CA ASP A 398 -11.53 -6.57 -15.92
C ASP A 398 -12.51 -6.40 -14.77
N PHE A 399 -13.26 -7.45 -14.44
CA PHE A 399 -14.38 -7.27 -13.53
C PHE A 399 -13.98 -7.37 -12.05
N LEU A 400 -12.74 -7.77 -11.75
CA LEU A 400 -12.16 -7.77 -10.41
C LEU A 400 -10.64 -7.57 -10.45
N GLU A 401 -10.07 -7.12 -9.33
CA GLU A 401 -8.63 -7.01 -9.12
C GLU A 401 -8.25 -7.72 -7.80
N PRO A 402 -7.39 -8.77 -7.81
CA PRO A 402 -6.98 -9.46 -6.60
C PRO A 402 -6.04 -8.63 -5.72
N ALA A 403 -6.28 -8.67 -4.41
CA ALA A 403 -5.48 -7.99 -3.41
C ALA A 403 -5.38 -8.82 -2.12
N TYR A 404 -4.63 -8.31 -1.14
CA TYR A 404 -4.47 -8.95 0.15
C TYR A 404 -4.33 -7.93 1.29
N ALA A 405 -4.61 -8.37 2.51
CA ALA A 405 -4.25 -7.68 3.73
C ALA A 405 -3.58 -8.69 4.66
N SER A 406 -2.49 -8.29 5.34
CA SER A 406 -1.74 -9.18 6.22
C SER A 406 -1.36 -8.49 7.54
N MET A 407 -1.17 -9.28 8.59
CA MET A 407 -0.66 -8.86 9.90
C MET A 407 0.39 -9.85 10.42
N PRO A 408 1.26 -9.46 11.36
CA PRO A 408 2.20 -10.38 11.98
C PRO A 408 1.49 -11.51 12.74
N GLY A 409 1.98 -12.74 12.60
CA GLY A 409 1.56 -13.91 13.36
C GLY A 409 2.74 -14.62 14.02
N PRO A 410 2.48 -15.62 14.88
CA PRO A 410 3.52 -16.34 15.62
C PRO A 410 4.46 -17.16 14.72
N ASP A 411 3.95 -17.68 13.61
CA ASP A 411 4.68 -18.57 12.69
C ASP A 411 4.88 -17.94 11.29
N GLY A 412 4.61 -16.63 11.15
CA GLY A 412 4.62 -15.91 9.87
C GLY A 412 3.41 -14.99 9.73
N PRO A 413 3.28 -14.27 8.60
CA PRO A 413 2.12 -13.42 8.31
C PRO A 413 0.79 -14.20 8.38
N ILE A 414 -0.22 -13.59 9.00
CA ILE A 414 -1.62 -14.02 8.92
C ILE A 414 -2.29 -13.10 7.91
N SER A 415 -2.95 -13.68 6.91
CA SER A 415 -3.43 -12.93 5.75
C SER A 415 -4.87 -13.23 5.38
N LEU A 416 -5.49 -12.23 4.76
CA LEU A 416 -6.79 -12.31 4.13
C LEU A 416 -6.65 -11.90 2.67
N ARG A 417 -7.15 -12.73 1.75
CA ARG A 417 -7.32 -12.32 0.36
C ARG A 417 -8.52 -11.38 0.26
N VAL A 418 -8.34 -10.25 -0.42
CA VAL A 418 -9.39 -9.24 -0.63
C VAL A 418 -9.54 -9.05 -2.13
N LEU A 419 -10.71 -9.34 -2.68
CA LEU A 419 -10.96 -9.17 -4.11
C LEU A 419 -11.67 -7.84 -4.35
N LEU A 420 -11.08 -6.97 -5.16
CA LEU A 420 -11.65 -5.67 -5.48
C LEU A 420 -12.59 -5.83 -6.65
N ARG A 421 -13.91 -5.67 -6.45
CA ARG A 421 -14.82 -5.59 -7.59
C ARG A 421 -14.52 -4.31 -8.38
N SER A 422 -14.50 -4.40 -9.72
CA SER A 422 -14.39 -3.23 -10.58
C SER A 422 -15.43 -2.15 -10.25
N ALA A 423 -15.11 -0.89 -10.52
CA ALA A 423 -16.01 0.23 -10.22
C ALA A 423 -17.24 0.28 -11.15
N GLN A 424 -17.23 -0.51 -12.23
CA GLN A 424 -18.30 -0.62 -13.23
C GLN A 424 -19.60 -1.12 -12.59
N SER A 425 -20.53 -0.20 -12.30
CA SER A 425 -21.71 -0.50 -11.48
C SER A 425 -22.70 -1.44 -12.18
N THR A 426 -22.73 -1.48 -13.51
CA THR A 426 -23.65 -2.33 -14.30
C THR A 426 -23.00 -3.60 -14.83
N ARG A 427 -21.69 -3.79 -14.65
CA ARG A 427 -20.98 -5.02 -15.03
C ARG A 427 -21.27 -6.12 -14.01
N HIS A 428 -22.22 -7.01 -14.34
CA HIS A 428 -22.72 -8.02 -13.41
C HIS A 428 -21.63 -9.03 -12.99
N ALA A 429 -20.70 -9.35 -13.89
CA ALA A 429 -19.62 -10.32 -13.64
C ALA A 429 -18.77 -9.99 -12.41
N GLY A 430 -18.61 -8.71 -12.06
CA GLY A 430 -17.87 -8.30 -10.85
C GLY A 430 -18.49 -8.83 -9.55
N ARG A 431 -19.76 -9.27 -9.57
CA ARG A 431 -20.43 -9.89 -8.41
C ARG A 431 -19.87 -11.26 -8.06
N GLN A 432 -19.14 -11.91 -8.97
CA GLN A 432 -18.48 -13.20 -8.73
C GLN A 432 -17.47 -13.15 -7.58
N VAL A 433 -16.96 -11.96 -7.24
CA VAL A 433 -16.23 -11.68 -5.99
C VAL A 433 -17.00 -12.18 -4.76
N PHE A 434 -18.30 -11.92 -4.69
CA PHE A 434 -19.15 -12.29 -3.55
C PHE A 434 -19.92 -13.61 -3.76
N GLU A 435 -20.28 -13.91 -5.02
CA GLU A 435 -21.15 -15.03 -5.37
C GLU A 435 -20.38 -16.36 -5.50
N GLN A 436 -19.14 -16.32 -6.01
CA GLN A 436 -18.32 -17.52 -6.24
C GLN A 436 -17.09 -17.57 -5.33
N LEU A 437 -16.35 -16.46 -5.20
CA LEU A 437 -15.01 -16.48 -4.58
C LEU A 437 -15.00 -16.23 -3.06
N ARG A 438 -15.89 -15.37 -2.53
CA ARG A 438 -15.96 -15.11 -1.09
C ARG A 438 -16.14 -16.42 -0.30
N GLY A 439 -15.38 -16.53 0.78
CA GLY A 439 -15.36 -17.73 1.61
C GLY A 439 -14.36 -17.63 2.75
N PRO A 440 -13.91 -18.77 3.31
CA PRO A 440 -12.86 -18.78 4.33
C PRO A 440 -11.61 -18.04 3.82
N ASN A 441 -11.13 -17.06 4.58
CA ASN A 441 -9.97 -16.23 4.25
C ASN A 441 -10.04 -15.46 2.90
N VAL A 442 -11.23 -15.28 2.33
CA VAL A 442 -11.45 -14.49 1.11
C VAL A 442 -12.61 -13.53 1.32
N GLY A 443 -12.32 -12.23 1.33
CA GLY A 443 -13.29 -11.15 1.38
C GLY A 443 -13.39 -10.38 0.06
N GLY A 444 -14.36 -9.47 -0.02
CA GLY A 444 -14.59 -8.65 -1.21
C GLY A 444 -14.75 -7.16 -0.89
N PHE A 445 -14.29 -6.31 -1.80
CA PHE A 445 -14.53 -4.86 -1.76
C PHE A 445 -15.58 -4.48 -2.80
N GLN A 446 -16.54 -3.67 -2.36
CA GLN A 446 -17.55 -3.06 -3.21
C GLN A 446 -17.30 -1.54 -3.29
N PRO A 447 -17.00 -1.00 -4.49
CA PRO A 447 -16.89 0.43 -4.72
C PRO A 447 -18.15 1.20 -4.29
N GLY A 448 -17.93 2.44 -3.81
CA GLY A 448 -18.99 3.32 -3.31
C GLY A 448 -20.03 3.73 -4.36
N ARG A 449 -21.23 4.08 -3.92
CA ARG A 449 -22.34 4.50 -4.79
C ARG A 449 -21.99 5.78 -5.58
N GLY A 450 -22.44 5.86 -6.83
CA GLY A 450 -22.35 7.08 -7.66
C GLY A 450 -21.00 7.31 -8.37
N SER A 451 -20.10 6.33 -8.33
CA SER A 451 -18.81 6.36 -9.02
C SER A 451 -18.68 5.14 -9.94
N GLY A 452 -17.97 5.26 -11.06
CA GLY A 452 -17.85 4.18 -12.04
C GLY A 452 -19.21 3.74 -12.61
N PHE A 453 -20.15 4.68 -12.75
CA PHE A 453 -21.52 4.38 -13.15
C PHE A 453 -21.55 3.82 -14.58
N GLY A 454 -22.11 2.62 -14.76
CA GLY A 454 -22.16 1.95 -16.06
C GLY A 454 -21.05 0.91 -16.26
N TRP A 455 -20.67 0.70 -17.52
CA TRP A 455 -19.63 -0.24 -17.97
C TRP A 455 -18.55 0.54 -18.75
N GLU A 456 -18.01 1.61 -18.18
CA GLU A 456 -16.93 2.37 -18.83
C GLU A 456 -15.60 1.62 -18.70
N GLU A 457 -14.85 1.49 -19.79
CA GLU A 457 -13.61 0.69 -19.80
C GLU A 457 -12.50 1.23 -18.91
N ILE A 458 -12.43 2.55 -18.71
CA ILE A 458 -11.45 3.18 -17.80
C ILE A 458 -11.48 2.61 -16.37
N ASN A 459 -12.57 1.94 -15.98
CA ASN A 459 -12.82 1.41 -14.65
C ASN A 459 -12.64 -0.12 -14.53
N SER A 460 -12.18 -0.78 -15.60
CA SER A 460 -11.86 -2.20 -15.65
C SER A 460 -10.53 -2.50 -14.93
N GLY A 461 -10.38 -3.73 -14.42
CA GLY A 461 -9.19 -4.23 -13.71
C GLY A 461 -7.91 -4.25 -14.56
N GLY A 462 -7.98 -4.49 -15.88
CA GLY A 462 -6.80 -4.35 -16.77
C GLY A 462 -6.18 -2.94 -16.74
N ASN A 463 -6.94 -1.95 -16.26
CA ASN A 463 -6.46 -0.58 -16.04
C ASN A 463 -5.90 -0.34 -14.62
N ILE A 464 -5.60 -1.39 -13.85
CA ILE A 464 -5.01 -1.36 -12.51
C ILE A 464 -3.90 -2.40 -12.46
N GLU A 465 -2.65 -1.95 -12.55
CA GLU A 465 -1.47 -2.82 -12.48
C GLU A 465 -0.52 -2.35 -11.37
N THR A 466 0.51 -3.13 -11.03
CA THR A 466 1.41 -2.77 -9.93
C THR A 466 2.88 -2.89 -10.30
N ILE A 467 3.61 -1.77 -10.18
CA ILE A 467 5.07 -1.75 -10.20
C ILE A 467 5.58 -2.54 -8.98
N PRO A 468 6.51 -3.49 -9.13
CA PRO A 468 7.11 -4.23 -8.01
C PRO A 468 7.82 -3.31 -7.00
N PRO A 469 8.19 -3.81 -5.80
CA PRO A 469 8.86 -2.99 -4.78
C PRO A 469 10.14 -2.30 -5.24
N TYR A 470 10.30 -1.01 -4.91
CA TYR A 470 11.47 -0.20 -5.27
C TYR A 470 11.61 1.04 -4.39
N VAL A 471 12.74 1.72 -4.54
CA VAL A 471 12.93 3.09 -4.06
C VAL A 471 12.95 3.99 -5.29
N SER A 472 12.07 5.00 -5.35
CA SER A 472 12.02 5.92 -6.48
C SER A 472 13.30 6.77 -6.58
N ARG A 473 13.52 7.39 -7.74
CA ARG A 473 14.62 8.36 -7.95
C ARG A 473 14.56 9.55 -6.99
N SER A 474 13.36 9.91 -6.52
CA SER A 474 13.13 10.95 -5.51
C SER A 474 13.35 10.48 -4.07
N GLY A 475 13.70 9.21 -3.86
CA GLY A 475 13.99 8.63 -2.55
C GLY A 475 12.77 8.12 -1.79
N VAL A 476 11.58 8.10 -2.42
CA VAL A 476 10.36 7.55 -1.82
C VAL A 476 10.44 6.02 -1.86
N LYS A 477 10.17 5.38 -0.72
CA LYS A 477 10.16 3.92 -0.63
C LYS A 477 8.76 3.38 -0.93
N TYR A 478 8.69 2.40 -1.83
CA TYR A 478 7.48 1.65 -2.16
C TYR A 478 7.71 0.17 -1.81
N PRO A 479 7.68 -0.22 -0.52
CA PRO A 479 7.99 -1.58 -0.09
C PRO A 479 6.98 -2.62 -0.56
N ALA A 480 5.74 -2.20 -0.82
CA ALA A 480 4.69 -3.03 -1.41
C ALA A 480 4.48 -2.77 -2.92
N GLY A 481 5.43 -2.09 -3.56
CA GLY A 481 5.25 -1.62 -4.93
C GLY A 481 4.35 -0.39 -5.04
N ARG A 482 3.97 -0.06 -6.28
CA ARG A 482 3.18 1.14 -6.59
C ARG A 482 2.17 0.84 -7.68
N VAL A 483 0.89 1.12 -7.42
CA VAL A 483 -0.16 0.98 -8.42
C VAL A 483 0.12 1.91 -9.61
N ILE A 484 -0.12 1.42 -10.82
CA ILE A 484 -0.30 2.22 -12.03
C ILE A 484 -1.75 2.09 -12.52
N THR A 485 -2.28 3.16 -13.10
CA THR A 485 -3.60 3.16 -13.74
C THR A 485 -3.62 4.14 -14.90
N GLY A 486 -4.47 3.90 -15.90
CA GLY A 486 -4.60 4.74 -17.09
C GLY A 486 -5.71 5.78 -16.95
N LYS A 487 -5.43 7.01 -17.36
CA LYS A 487 -6.46 8.01 -17.68
C LYS A 487 -6.82 7.91 -19.16
N HIS A 488 -8.02 8.35 -19.53
CA HIS A 488 -8.44 8.50 -20.92
C HIS A 488 -8.48 9.99 -21.27
N PHE A 489 -7.35 10.53 -21.74
CA PHE A 489 -7.14 11.96 -21.96
C PHE A 489 -7.42 12.78 -20.69
N GLU A 490 -8.59 13.42 -20.62
CA GLU A 490 -9.04 14.26 -19.49
C GLU A 490 -9.90 13.49 -18.47
N LEU A 491 -10.29 12.25 -18.78
CA LEU A 491 -11.10 11.40 -17.92
C LEU A 491 -10.21 10.55 -17.03
N TYR A 492 -10.57 10.45 -15.74
CA TYR A 492 -9.83 9.68 -14.75
C TYR A 492 -10.67 8.49 -14.26
N PRO A 493 -10.03 7.41 -13.78
CA PRO A 493 -10.73 6.30 -13.15
C PRO A 493 -11.63 6.74 -12.00
N ALA A 494 -12.64 5.92 -11.70
CA ALA A 494 -13.67 6.21 -10.71
C ALA A 494 -13.06 6.64 -9.36
N ALA A 495 -13.56 7.76 -8.85
CA ALA A 495 -13.07 8.36 -7.61
C ALA A 495 -13.14 7.39 -6.42
N SER A 496 -14.12 6.47 -6.35
CA SER A 496 -14.19 5.50 -5.24
C SER A 496 -13.02 4.52 -5.24
N MET A 497 -12.60 4.02 -6.41
CA MET A 497 -11.46 3.12 -6.52
C MET A 497 -10.16 3.89 -6.24
N MET A 498 -10.02 5.08 -6.82
CA MET A 498 -8.83 5.92 -6.59
C MET A 498 -8.69 6.36 -5.14
N THR A 499 -9.79 6.74 -4.47
CA THR A 499 -9.80 7.08 -3.04
C THR A 499 -9.50 5.84 -2.20
N PHE A 500 -10.05 4.67 -2.55
CA PHE A 500 -9.74 3.42 -1.87
C PHE A 500 -8.24 3.12 -1.92
N ILE A 501 -7.64 3.01 -3.10
CA ILE A 501 -6.22 2.68 -3.27
C ILE A 501 -5.32 3.70 -2.56
N LYS A 502 -5.60 5.01 -2.71
CA LYS A 502 -4.84 6.07 -2.00
C LYS A 502 -4.95 5.96 -0.49
N SER A 503 -6.09 5.53 0.03
CA SER A 503 -6.33 5.40 1.48
C SER A 503 -5.53 4.27 2.13
N GLN A 504 -4.99 3.34 1.33
CA GLN A 504 -4.12 2.25 1.81
C GLN A 504 -2.70 2.75 2.12
N GLY A 505 -2.28 3.86 1.51
CA GLY A 505 -1.06 4.60 1.86
C GLY A 505 0.27 4.04 1.33
N LEU A 506 0.35 2.75 0.97
CA LEU A 506 1.61 2.11 0.55
C LEU A 506 1.80 2.01 -0.97
N GLN A 507 0.71 1.94 -1.74
CA GLN A 507 0.76 1.79 -3.21
C GLN A 507 0.12 3.01 -3.88
N THR A 508 0.65 4.21 -3.60
CA THR A 508 0.06 5.45 -4.13
C THR A 508 0.08 5.46 -5.67
N PRO A 509 -1.07 5.59 -6.36
CA PRO A 509 -1.11 5.42 -7.81
C PRO A 509 -0.25 6.39 -8.61
N LEU A 510 0.42 5.89 -9.64
CA LEU A 510 0.98 6.65 -10.77
C LEU A 510 0.00 6.55 -11.95
N ILE A 511 -0.28 7.67 -12.63
CA ILE A 511 -1.31 7.72 -13.68
C ILE A 511 -0.63 7.83 -15.04
N LEU A 512 -0.87 6.87 -15.93
CA LEU A 512 -0.40 6.83 -17.31
C LEU A 512 -1.51 7.32 -18.26
N GLU A 513 -1.16 7.70 -19.49
CA GLU A 513 -2.13 8.01 -20.54
C GLU A 513 -2.45 6.75 -21.36
N ALA A 514 -3.69 6.26 -21.27
CA ALA A 514 -4.14 5.07 -21.98
C ALA A 514 -5.29 5.37 -22.96
N GLY A 515 -5.84 6.60 -23.00
CA GLY A 515 -6.98 6.94 -23.85
C GLY A 515 -6.74 6.87 -25.36
N TRP A 516 -5.47 6.76 -25.79
CA TRP A 516 -5.08 6.57 -27.18
C TRP A 516 -5.33 5.14 -27.68
N LEU A 517 -5.55 4.18 -26.78
CA LEU A 517 -6.05 2.84 -27.08
C LEU A 517 -7.57 2.83 -27.05
N ALA A 518 -8.19 1.96 -27.85
CA ALA A 518 -9.65 1.86 -27.92
C ALA A 518 -10.26 1.39 -26.60
N ILE A 519 -9.64 0.39 -25.96
CA ILE A 519 -10.03 -0.16 -24.66
C ILE A 519 -9.47 0.73 -23.54
N GLY A 520 -8.17 1.01 -23.60
CA GLY A 520 -7.56 2.10 -22.84
C GLY A 520 -7.07 1.65 -21.47
N HIS A 521 -6.43 0.50 -21.41
CA HIS A 521 -5.86 -0.09 -20.21
C HIS A 521 -4.34 0.02 -20.21
N VAL A 522 -3.72 -0.18 -19.03
CA VAL A 522 -2.26 -0.09 -18.89
C VAL A 522 -1.56 -1.41 -19.18
N ASP A 523 -2.27 -2.54 -19.07
CA ASP A 523 -1.78 -3.87 -19.43
C ASP A 523 -1.58 -4.06 -20.95
N GLU A 524 -2.20 -3.20 -21.78
CA GLU A 524 -1.95 -3.03 -23.23
C GLU A 524 -0.69 -2.19 -23.56
N ILE A 525 0.03 -1.71 -22.54
CA ILE A 525 1.16 -0.78 -22.73
C ILE A 525 2.42 -1.35 -22.08
N VAL A 526 2.29 -1.82 -20.83
CA VAL A 526 3.44 -2.07 -19.96
C VAL A 526 3.24 -3.29 -19.07
N GLN A 527 4.31 -4.04 -18.87
CA GLN A 527 4.39 -5.18 -17.96
C GLN A 527 5.70 -5.12 -17.15
N PHE A 528 5.68 -5.59 -15.91
CA PHE A 528 6.89 -5.65 -15.07
C PHE A 528 7.35 -7.09 -14.90
N LEU A 529 8.62 -7.35 -15.23
CA LEU A 529 9.17 -8.70 -15.34
C LEU A 529 10.38 -8.88 -14.43
N PRO A 530 10.65 -10.10 -13.92
CA PRO A 530 11.90 -10.39 -13.22
C PRO A 530 13.11 -10.06 -14.11
N PHE A 531 14.16 -9.48 -13.52
CA PHE A 531 15.36 -9.11 -14.26
C PHE A 531 16.59 -9.11 -13.36
N ASP A 532 17.74 -9.53 -13.90
CA ASP A 532 19.01 -9.58 -13.16
C ASP A 532 19.65 -8.19 -13.10
N ASN A 533 19.13 -7.34 -12.21
CA ASN A 533 19.65 -6.01 -11.89
C ASN A 533 19.45 -5.70 -10.39
N GLU A 534 19.88 -4.52 -9.94
CA GLU A 534 19.77 -4.11 -8.51
C GLU A 534 18.31 -3.99 -8.01
N LEU A 535 17.34 -3.85 -8.92
CA LEU A 535 15.92 -3.77 -8.58
C LEU A 535 15.23 -5.13 -8.56
N GLY A 536 15.81 -6.15 -9.20
CA GLY A 536 15.21 -7.48 -9.37
C GLY A 536 14.09 -7.52 -10.41
N PHE A 537 13.78 -6.40 -11.08
CA PHE A 537 12.78 -6.33 -12.14
C PHE A 537 13.16 -5.31 -13.22
N THR A 538 12.50 -5.42 -14.38
CA THR A 538 12.55 -4.43 -15.45
C THR A 538 11.16 -4.11 -15.99
N ILE A 539 11.10 -3.13 -16.90
CA ILE A 539 9.92 -2.71 -17.64
C ILE A 539 9.96 -3.39 -19.01
N ALA A 540 8.92 -4.13 -19.35
CA ALA A 540 8.58 -4.46 -20.73
C ALA A 540 7.51 -3.49 -21.22
N VAL A 541 7.70 -2.92 -22.41
CA VAL A 541 6.79 -1.94 -23.01
C VAL A 541 6.60 -2.24 -24.49
N VAL A 542 5.38 -2.07 -25.00
CA VAL A 542 5.09 -2.18 -26.44
C VAL A 542 5.93 -1.18 -27.24
N ASP A 543 6.32 -1.52 -28.47
CA ASP A 543 7.21 -0.71 -29.29
C ASP A 543 6.94 -0.90 -30.79
N THR A 544 6.39 0.14 -31.43
CA THR A 544 6.02 0.10 -32.85
C THR A 544 7.23 0.25 -33.76
N THR A 545 8.28 0.90 -33.28
CA THR A 545 9.50 1.12 -34.04
C THR A 545 10.23 -0.19 -34.33
N SER A 546 10.33 -1.07 -33.34
CA SER A 546 10.94 -2.40 -33.46
C SER A 546 10.13 -3.29 -34.40
N ALA A 547 8.80 -3.31 -34.28
CA ALA A 547 7.94 -4.09 -35.17
C ALA A 547 8.02 -3.61 -36.63
N LEU A 548 7.95 -2.30 -36.88
CA LEU A 548 8.14 -1.74 -38.22
C LEU A 548 9.52 -2.05 -38.79
N LYS A 549 10.56 -2.10 -37.94
CA LYS A 549 11.90 -2.50 -38.35
C LYS A 549 11.94 -3.97 -38.80
N ILE A 550 11.33 -4.88 -38.03
CA ILE A 550 11.23 -6.30 -38.38
C ILE A 550 10.56 -6.47 -39.76
N LEU A 551 9.44 -5.79 -39.99
CA LEU A 551 8.74 -5.85 -41.28
C LEU A 551 9.58 -5.30 -42.45
N ARG A 552 10.26 -4.15 -42.26
CA ARG A 552 11.15 -3.58 -43.28
C ARG A 552 12.31 -4.51 -43.62
N GLU A 553 12.92 -5.13 -42.61
CA GLU A 553 14.02 -6.08 -42.83
C GLU A 553 13.55 -7.35 -43.57
N ALA A 554 12.31 -7.80 -43.33
CA ALA A 554 11.72 -8.90 -44.08
C ALA A 554 11.45 -8.49 -45.55
N ALA A 555 10.89 -7.30 -45.78
CA ALA A 555 10.68 -6.76 -47.12
C ALA A 555 11.99 -6.61 -47.91
N ASP A 556 13.02 -6.04 -47.30
CA ASP A 556 14.37 -5.87 -47.90
C ASP A 556 15.02 -7.21 -48.29
N LYS A 557 14.66 -8.30 -47.61
CA LYS A 557 15.10 -9.67 -47.92
C LYS A 557 14.24 -10.36 -48.99
N GLY A 558 13.24 -9.68 -49.56
CA GLY A 558 12.39 -10.19 -50.62
C GLY A 558 11.10 -10.86 -50.15
N HIS A 559 10.70 -10.66 -48.89
CA HIS A 559 9.45 -11.20 -48.34
C HIS A 559 8.31 -10.17 -48.29
N GLY A 560 8.41 -9.10 -49.09
CA GLY A 560 7.40 -8.03 -49.14
C GLY A 560 5.99 -8.50 -49.49
N ASP A 561 5.86 -9.51 -50.35
CA ASP A 561 4.57 -10.10 -50.75
C ASP A 561 3.99 -11.08 -49.69
N SER A 562 4.69 -11.34 -48.58
CA SER A 562 4.18 -12.21 -47.51
C SER A 562 2.98 -11.56 -46.80
N PRO A 563 1.95 -12.34 -46.41
CA PRO A 563 0.87 -11.83 -45.57
C PRO A 563 1.39 -11.31 -44.23
N VAL A 564 0.81 -10.22 -43.72
CA VAL A 564 1.18 -9.66 -42.41
C VAL A 564 0.54 -10.40 -41.24
N ILE A 565 -0.67 -10.91 -41.44
CA ILE A 565 -1.39 -11.79 -40.50
C ILE A 565 -1.54 -13.14 -41.17
N THR A 566 -1.13 -14.22 -40.49
CA THR A 566 -1.12 -15.58 -41.03
C THR A 566 -2.04 -16.52 -40.26
N TYR A 567 -3.04 -15.98 -39.56
CA TYR A 567 -4.06 -16.77 -38.87
C TYR A 567 -4.74 -17.73 -39.87
N ASP A 568 -4.65 -19.03 -39.60
CA ASP A 568 -5.16 -20.10 -40.46
C ASP A 568 -6.37 -20.83 -39.87
N GLY A 569 -6.85 -20.38 -38.70
CA GLY A 569 -8.06 -20.86 -38.05
C GLY A 569 -9.35 -20.35 -38.70
N ASP A 570 -10.49 -20.80 -38.17
CA ASP A 570 -11.79 -20.27 -38.58
C ASP A 570 -11.93 -18.83 -38.04
N ALA A 571 -12.11 -17.88 -38.96
CA ALA A 571 -12.27 -16.45 -38.69
C ALA A 571 -13.70 -15.95 -38.94
N THR A 572 -14.71 -16.83 -38.85
CA THR A 572 -16.10 -16.47 -39.10
C THR A 572 -16.57 -15.41 -38.08
N PRO A 573 -16.97 -14.20 -38.52
CA PRO A 573 -17.41 -13.14 -37.62
C PRO A 573 -18.69 -13.53 -36.86
N ASP A 574 -18.79 -13.04 -35.62
CA ASP A 574 -20.02 -13.09 -34.82
C ASP A 574 -20.39 -11.70 -34.30
N GLY A 575 -21.49 -11.60 -33.54
CA GLY A 575 -22.00 -10.33 -33.05
C GLY A 575 -21.09 -9.58 -32.06
N ALA A 576 -19.98 -10.20 -31.63
CA ALA A 576 -19.03 -9.62 -30.68
C ALA A 576 -17.58 -9.60 -31.20
N THR A 577 -17.32 -9.91 -32.48
CA THR A 577 -16.02 -9.70 -33.14
C THR A 577 -15.89 -8.26 -33.66
N PHE A 578 -15.90 -7.28 -32.75
CA PHE A 578 -15.96 -5.85 -33.07
C PHE A 578 -14.77 -5.31 -33.86
N PHE A 579 -13.61 -5.94 -33.70
CA PHE A 579 -12.33 -5.47 -34.24
C PHE A 579 -11.75 -6.39 -35.33
N LEU A 580 -12.52 -7.39 -35.80
CA LEU A 580 -12.11 -8.17 -36.95
C LEU A 580 -12.14 -7.32 -38.23
N ASP A 581 -10.98 -7.07 -38.82
CA ASP A 581 -10.86 -6.48 -40.16
C ASP A 581 -10.36 -7.52 -41.17
N GLU A 582 -11.28 -8.13 -41.92
CA GLU A 582 -10.98 -9.15 -42.94
C GLU A 582 -10.00 -8.66 -44.03
N ARG A 583 -9.83 -7.34 -44.20
CA ARG A 583 -8.87 -6.79 -45.17
C ARG A 583 -7.43 -7.03 -44.72
N LEU A 584 -7.16 -6.99 -43.41
CA LEU A 584 -5.83 -7.21 -42.85
C LEU A 584 -5.35 -8.66 -43.04
N LEU A 585 -6.28 -9.63 -43.09
CA LEU A 585 -5.97 -11.04 -43.36
C LEU A 585 -5.38 -11.27 -44.78
N ASN A 586 -5.64 -10.34 -45.70
CA ASN A 586 -5.13 -10.40 -47.07
C ASN A 586 -4.06 -9.33 -47.34
N GLU A 587 -3.66 -8.58 -46.31
CA GLU A 587 -2.67 -7.51 -46.43
C GLU A 587 -1.26 -8.10 -46.44
N THR A 588 -0.38 -7.48 -47.24
CA THR A 588 1.02 -7.90 -47.38
C THR A 588 1.95 -6.98 -46.60
N ILE A 589 3.17 -7.43 -46.32
CA ILE A 589 4.20 -6.57 -45.70
C ILE A 589 4.40 -5.29 -46.52
N ASP A 590 4.59 -5.39 -47.84
CA ASP A 590 4.82 -4.24 -48.72
C ASP A 590 3.60 -3.33 -48.80
N GLY A 591 2.39 -3.90 -48.87
CA GLY A 591 1.15 -3.12 -48.87
C GLY A 591 0.97 -2.32 -47.59
N LEU A 592 1.24 -2.94 -46.43
CA LEU A 592 1.17 -2.29 -45.14
C LEU A 592 2.25 -1.20 -44.98
N LEU A 593 3.49 -1.47 -45.38
CA LEU A 593 4.61 -0.53 -45.30
C LEU A 593 4.46 0.66 -46.27
N ALA A 594 3.76 0.49 -47.39
CA ALA A 594 3.44 1.55 -48.34
C ALA A 594 2.26 2.45 -47.91
N ASN A 595 1.54 2.08 -46.84
CA ASN A 595 0.39 2.84 -46.34
C ASN A 595 0.85 3.95 -45.38
N ASP A 596 0.99 5.18 -45.90
CA ASP A 596 1.37 6.36 -45.11
C ASP A 596 0.48 6.57 -43.88
N THR A 597 -0.83 6.25 -43.97
CA THR A 597 -1.75 6.39 -42.82
C THR A 597 -1.42 5.39 -41.72
N PHE A 598 -1.06 4.16 -42.07
CA PHE A 598 -0.65 3.14 -41.10
C PHE A 598 0.67 3.52 -40.40
N ILE A 599 1.63 4.06 -41.16
CA ILE A 599 2.90 4.58 -40.61
C ILE A 599 2.65 5.76 -39.66
N ASP A 600 1.74 6.67 -40.03
CA ASP A 600 1.35 7.80 -39.18
C ASP A 600 0.66 7.34 -37.88
N VAL A 601 -0.18 6.31 -37.94
CA VAL A 601 -0.86 5.71 -36.78
C VAL A 601 0.15 5.09 -35.81
N ASN A 602 1.10 4.32 -36.31
CA ASN A 602 2.12 3.70 -35.45
C ASN A 602 3.11 4.73 -34.88
N SER A 603 3.39 5.79 -35.64
CA SER A 603 4.14 6.95 -35.13
C SER A 603 3.36 7.72 -34.07
N TYR A 604 2.02 7.77 -34.15
CA TYR A 604 1.16 8.34 -33.13
C TYR A 604 1.17 7.50 -31.85
N ALA A 605 0.98 6.18 -31.97
CA ALA A 605 1.06 5.25 -30.85
C ALA A 605 2.42 5.32 -30.14
N GLN A 606 3.53 5.29 -30.88
CA GLN A 606 4.88 5.37 -30.31
C GLN A 606 5.08 6.62 -29.45
N ARG A 607 4.50 7.77 -29.84
CA ARG A 607 4.64 8.99 -29.03
C ARG A 607 3.97 8.87 -27.66
N HIS A 608 2.83 8.19 -27.56
CA HIS A 608 2.16 7.96 -26.28
C HIS A 608 2.90 6.91 -25.45
N ILE A 609 3.38 5.85 -26.08
CA ILE A 609 4.26 4.84 -25.49
C ILE A 609 5.50 5.50 -24.86
N ASP A 610 6.22 6.32 -25.64
CA ASP A 610 7.42 7.01 -25.19
C ASP A 610 7.13 7.99 -24.04
N GLN A 611 5.97 8.66 -24.06
CA GLN A 611 5.55 9.55 -22.97
C GLN A 611 5.28 8.77 -21.68
N ASN A 612 4.57 7.65 -21.74
CA ASN A 612 4.32 6.79 -20.58
C ASN A 612 5.61 6.19 -20.04
N LEU A 613 6.49 5.70 -20.92
CA LEU A 613 7.79 5.18 -20.49
C LEU A 613 8.65 6.28 -19.85
N ALA A 614 8.66 7.50 -20.40
CA ALA A 614 9.38 8.61 -19.80
C ALA A 614 8.88 8.92 -18.37
N LEU A 615 7.57 8.88 -18.13
CA LEU A 615 6.98 9.03 -16.80
C LEU A 615 7.44 7.93 -15.84
N LEU A 616 7.48 6.67 -16.31
CA LEU A 616 7.98 5.55 -15.51
C LEU A 616 9.47 5.69 -15.19
N LEU A 617 10.30 6.06 -16.18
CA LEU A 617 11.75 6.21 -16.01
C LEU A 617 12.14 7.46 -15.20
N GLU A 618 11.28 8.48 -15.13
CA GLU A 618 11.45 9.63 -14.22
C GLU A 618 11.34 9.20 -12.75
N ASP A 619 10.51 8.20 -12.44
CA ASP A 619 10.26 7.75 -11.08
C ASP A 619 11.09 6.51 -10.69
N ILE A 620 11.17 5.51 -11.56
CA ILE A 620 11.85 4.23 -11.31
C ILE A 620 13.34 4.35 -11.69
N PRO A 621 14.28 3.94 -10.82
CA PRO A 621 15.71 4.04 -11.08
C PRO A 621 16.24 2.96 -12.05
N ILE A 622 15.52 2.70 -13.15
CA ILE A 622 15.91 1.79 -14.24
C ILE A 622 16.64 2.56 -15.34
N SER A 623 17.68 1.96 -15.92
CA SER A 623 18.33 2.47 -17.13
C SER A 623 17.48 2.12 -18.36
N ASP A 624 17.40 3.02 -19.35
CA ASP A 624 16.73 2.72 -20.62
C ASP A 624 17.32 1.49 -21.33
N SER A 625 18.60 1.18 -21.10
CA SER A 625 19.25 -0.05 -21.62
C SER A 625 18.63 -1.35 -21.11
N ASP A 626 17.97 -1.31 -19.96
CA ASP A 626 17.42 -2.49 -19.30
C ASP A 626 15.93 -2.64 -19.64
N VAL A 627 15.32 -1.65 -20.29
CA VAL A 627 13.93 -1.69 -20.77
C VAL A 627 13.81 -2.66 -21.93
N LEU A 628 12.82 -3.55 -21.84
CA LEU A 628 12.50 -4.53 -22.85
C LEU A 628 11.43 -3.98 -23.80
N ARG A 629 11.76 -3.89 -25.10
CA ARG A 629 10.88 -3.35 -26.14
C ARG A 629 10.17 -4.50 -26.85
N MET A 630 8.87 -4.62 -26.68
CA MET A 630 8.04 -5.66 -27.29
C MET A 630 7.54 -5.21 -28.67
N PRO A 631 7.85 -5.92 -29.77
CA PRO A 631 7.37 -5.53 -31.09
C PRO A 631 5.84 -5.62 -31.17
N THR A 632 5.19 -4.46 -31.29
CA THR A 632 3.73 -4.35 -31.40
C THR A 632 3.35 -3.33 -32.47
N LEU A 633 2.37 -3.64 -33.30
CA LEU A 633 1.81 -2.69 -34.27
C LEU A 633 0.35 -2.41 -33.95
N PHE A 634 -0.12 -1.22 -34.33
CA PHE A 634 -1.49 -0.80 -34.12
C PHE A 634 -2.16 -0.38 -35.43
N HIS A 635 -3.48 -0.52 -35.49
CA HIS A 635 -4.31 0.06 -36.54
C HIS A 635 -5.39 0.98 -35.96
N ASP A 636 -5.84 1.92 -36.79
CA ASP A 636 -6.78 2.97 -36.37
C ASP A 636 -8.21 2.42 -36.31
N VAL A 637 -8.84 2.59 -35.16
CA VAL A 637 -10.24 2.23 -34.88
C VAL A 637 -10.99 3.42 -34.28
N THR A 638 -10.63 4.64 -34.70
CA THR A 638 -11.29 5.86 -34.28
C THR A 638 -12.71 5.90 -34.83
N TYR A 639 -13.66 5.40 -34.05
CA TYR A 639 -15.08 5.33 -34.40
C TYR A 639 -15.91 6.38 -33.65
N PRO A 640 -17.04 6.81 -34.24
CA PRO A 640 -18.06 7.53 -33.50
C PRO A 640 -18.86 6.55 -32.64
N TRP A 641 -18.25 6.02 -31.57
CA TRP A 641 -18.88 5.08 -30.63
C TRP A 641 -20.29 5.56 -30.25
N LEU A 642 -21.29 4.72 -30.55
CA LEU A 642 -22.69 5.07 -30.32
C LEU A 642 -22.96 5.13 -28.82
N ARG A 643 -23.68 6.16 -28.39
CA ARG A 643 -24.16 6.26 -27.02
C ARG A 643 -25.07 5.07 -26.71
N THR A 644 -24.92 4.52 -25.51
CA THR A 644 -25.82 3.51 -24.97
C THR A 644 -27.26 4.08 -24.91
N PRO A 645 -28.27 3.39 -25.48
CA PRO A 645 -29.65 3.91 -25.57
C PRO A 645 -30.36 4.08 -24.22
N ASP A 646 -29.80 3.51 -23.15
CA ASP A 646 -30.39 3.39 -21.82
C ASP A 646 -30.00 4.52 -20.85
N GLY A 647 -29.20 5.49 -21.32
CA GLY A 647 -28.78 6.65 -20.53
C GLY A 647 -27.57 6.39 -19.62
N HIS A 648 -26.95 5.21 -19.68
CA HIS A 648 -25.63 4.99 -19.10
C HIS A 648 -24.54 5.75 -19.89
N PRO A 649 -23.36 5.99 -19.30
CA PRO A 649 -22.18 6.36 -20.08
C PRO A 649 -21.88 5.30 -21.14
N SER A 650 -21.25 5.73 -22.23
CA SER A 650 -20.80 4.79 -23.28
C SER A 650 -19.71 3.88 -22.71
N ARG A 651 -19.71 2.61 -23.13
CA ARG A 651 -18.62 1.68 -22.78
C ARG A 651 -17.26 2.21 -23.24
N LEU A 652 -17.23 2.66 -24.49
CA LEU A 652 -16.08 3.26 -25.16
C LEU A 652 -16.33 4.74 -25.39
N ASN A 653 -15.41 5.59 -24.97
CA ASN A 653 -15.51 7.04 -25.12
C ASN A 653 -15.01 7.50 -26.48
N LEU A 654 -15.60 8.57 -27.02
CA LEU A 654 -15.13 9.19 -28.26
C LEU A 654 -13.75 9.80 -28.07
N ALA A 655 -12.83 9.53 -29.00
CA ALA A 655 -11.58 10.25 -29.09
C ALA A 655 -11.82 11.77 -29.16
N PRO A 656 -11.11 12.60 -28.36
CA PRO A 656 -11.16 14.05 -28.49
C PRO A 656 -10.79 14.52 -29.90
N PRO A 657 -11.20 15.75 -30.30
CA PRO A 657 -10.83 16.28 -31.61
C PRO A 657 -9.31 16.26 -31.82
N ARG A 658 -8.87 15.64 -32.94
CA ARG A 658 -7.47 15.46 -33.35
C ARG A 658 -6.70 14.35 -32.62
N GLU A 659 -7.33 13.65 -31.70
CA GLU A 659 -6.80 12.41 -31.14
C GLU A 659 -7.29 11.20 -31.94
N ARG A 660 -6.63 10.06 -31.75
CA ARG A 660 -7.00 8.77 -32.32
C ARG A 660 -7.19 7.74 -31.22
N GLN A 661 -7.98 6.72 -31.53
CA GLN A 661 -8.04 5.47 -30.78
C GLN A 661 -7.56 4.33 -31.67
N VAL A 662 -6.67 3.50 -31.14
CA VAL A 662 -6.04 2.40 -31.88
C VAL A 662 -6.20 1.08 -31.13
N ILE A 663 -6.04 -0.03 -31.83
CA ILE A 663 -5.99 -1.37 -31.26
C ILE A 663 -4.82 -2.14 -31.91
N SER A 664 -4.31 -3.16 -31.23
CA SER A 664 -3.26 -4.05 -31.74
C SER A 664 -3.65 -4.62 -33.12
N LEU A 665 -2.69 -4.63 -34.06
CA LEU A 665 -2.88 -5.12 -35.44
C LEU A 665 -3.08 -6.64 -35.48
N PHE A 666 -2.35 -7.32 -34.62
CA PHE A 666 -2.34 -8.76 -34.40
C PHE A 666 -2.25 -9.01 -32.89
N PRO A 667 -2.54 -10.23 -32.38
CA PRO A 667 -2.57 -10.48 -30.94
C PRO A 667 -1.33 -9.94 -30.22
N GLU A 668 -1.56 -9.06 -29.24
CA GLU A 668 -0.49 -8.32 -28.57
C GLU A 668 0.23 -9.18 -27.53
N SER A 669 1.38 -9.74 -27.91
CA SER A 669 2.10 -10.69 -27.05
C SER A 669 2.56 -10.15 -25.68
N LEU A 670 2.52 -8.83 -25.42
CA LEU A 670 2.79 -8.24 -24.11
C LEU A 670 1.63 -8.46 -23.11
N ASN A 671 0.39 -8.51 -23.61
CA ASN A 671 -0.83 -8.68 -22.82
C ASN A 671 -1.09 -10.17 -22.54
N GLY A 672 -0.11 -10.84 -21.92
CA GLY A 672 -0.13 -12.27 -21.58
C GLY A 672 0.04 -12.57 -20.10
N LEU A 673 0.07 -13.87 -19.78
CA LEU A 673 0.01 -14.35 -18.39
C LEU A 673 1.42 -14.65 -17.83
N VAL A 674 1.79 -13.98 -16.74
CA VAL A 674 3.06 -14.20 -16.03
C VAL A 674 2.89 -15.20 -14.89
N LEU A 675 3.55 -16.37 -15.01
CA LEU A 675 3.50 -17.47 -14.04
C LEU A 675 4.88 -17.80 -13.43
N GLY A 676 5.52 -16.79 -12.84
CA GLY A 676 6.90 -16.89 -12.35
C GLY A 676 7.89 -16.70 -13.49
N SER A 677 8.72 -17.71 -13.79
CA SER A 677 9.64 -17.70 -14.95
C SER A 677 9.01 -18.19 -16.25
N GLU A 678 7.75 -18.63 -16.21
CA GLU A 678 7.01 -19.10 -17.38
C GLU A 678 6.04 -18.00 -17.83
N TYR A 679 5.92 -17.79 -19.13
CA TYR A 679 5.08 -16.76 -19.75
C TYR A 679 4.18 -17.36 -20.82
N LEU A 680 2.88 -17.08 -20.75
CA LEU A 680 1.91 -17.50 -21.77
C LEU A 680 1.48 -16.28 -22.58
N ALA A 681 2.10 -16.12 -23.74
CA ALA A 681 1.88 -15.03 -24.66
C ALA A 681 0.66 -15.28 -25.57
N PRO A 682 -0.13 -14.24 -25.89
CA PRO A 682 -0.98 -14.23 -27.08
C PRO A 682 -0.18 -14.59 -28.33
N LYS A 683 -0.68 -15.54 -29.13
CA LYS A 683 -0.03 -15.97 -30.37
C LYS A 683 -0.18 -14.88 -31.44
N PRO A 684 0.90 -14.23 -31.89
CA PRO A 684 0.79 -13.04 -32.73
C PRO A 684 0.36 -13.36 -34.17
N TRP A 685 0.53 -14.58 -34.66
CA TRP A 685 0.14 -14.93 -36.04
C TRP A 685 0.73 -13.96 -37.09
N GLY A 686 2.00 -13.60 -36.91
CA GLY A 686 2.74 -12.67 -37.75
C GLY A 686 3.28 -13.29 -39.05
N PRO A 687 4.05 -12.52 -39.85
CA PRO A 687 4.52 -13.01 -41.14
C PRO A 687 5.44 -14.23 -41.03
N ILE A 688 5.19 -15.24 -41.88
CA ILE A 688 6.07 -16.40 -42.00
C ILE A 688 7.21 -16.12 -42.98
N VAL A 689 8.45 -16.11 -42.48
CA VAL A 689 9.69 -16.01 -43.27
C VAL A 689 10.53 -17.25 -43.02
N ASP A 690 10.97 -17.92 -44.08
CA ASP A 690 11.74 -19.18 -44.01
C ASP A 690 11.12 -20.26 -43.10
N GLY A 691 9.77 -20.29 -43.04
CA GLY A 691 8.99 -21.25 -42.27
C GLY A 691 8.83 -20.91 -40.78
N ARG A 692 9.14 -19.67 -40.37
CA ARG A 692 9.02 -19.21 -38.98
C ARG A 692 8.27 -17.88 -38.90
N ASP A 693 7.49 -17.71 -37.85
CA ASP A 693 6.85 -16.44 -37.51
C ASP A 693 7.89 -15.48 -36.91
N ILE A 694 8.20 -14.42 -37.65
CA ILE A 694 9.25 -13.46 -37.26
C ILE A 694 8.85 -12.57 -36.09
N ILE A 695 7.56 -12.45 -35.78
CA ILE A 695 7.09 -11.74 -34.59
C ILE A 695 7.21 -12.67 -33.38
N GLU A 696 6.82 -13.94 -33.49
CA GLU A 696 7.02 -14.93 -32.41
C GLU A 696 8.48 -15.03 -32.00
N GLU A 697 9.41 -15.14 -32.97
CA GLU A 697 10.85 -15.17 -32.69
C GLU A 697 11.30 -13.93 -31.91
N ALA A 698 10.83 -12.74 -32.32
CA ALA A 698 11.19 -11.49 -31.66
C ALA A 698 10.58 -11.38 -30.25
N VAL A 699 9.38 -11.90 -30.03
CA VAL A 699 8.74 -11.99 -28.70
C VAL A 699 9.57 -12.89 -27.77
N VAL A 700 9.98 -14.07 -28.25
CA VAL A 700 10.84 -14.99 -27.51
C VAL A 700 12.15 -14.32 -27.14
N ASP A 701 12.83 -13.68 -28.10
CA ASP A 701 14.09 -12.95 -27.86
C ASP A 701 13.96 -11.86 -26.79
N VAL A 702 12.80 -11.22 -26.65
CA VAL A 702 12.55 -10.20 -25.64
C VAL A 702 12.39 -10.83 -24.25
N TYR A 703 11.56 -11.86 -24.10
CA TYR A 703 11.33 -12.52 -22.81
C TYR A 703 12.54 -13.35 -22.34
N GLU A 704 13.34 -13.91 -23.26
CA GLU A 704 14.59 -14.60 -22.91
C GLU A 704 15.60 -13.67 -22.24
N LYS A 705 15.60 -12.36 -22.55
CA LYS A 705 16.43 -11.37 -21.83
C LYS A 705 16.04 -11.21 -20.37
N ALA A 706 14.78 -11.45 -20.03
CA ALA A 706 14.28 -11.53 -18.65
C ALA A 706 14.46 -12.93 -18.03
N GLY A 707 15.08 -13.88 -18.75
CA GLY A 707 15.24 -15.26 -18.30
C GLY A 707 13.92 -16.05 -18.26
N MET A 708 12.91 -15.61 -19.01
CA MET A 708 11.58 -16.23 -19.02
C MET A 708 11.44 -17.21 -20.19
N LYS A 709 10.61 -18.23 -20.02
CA LYS A 709 10.22 -19.18 -21.07
C LYS A 709 8.85 -18.85 -21.60
N VAL A 710 8.72 -18.76 -22.92
CA VAL A 710 7.48 -18.37 -23.58
C VAL A 710 6.77 -19.59 -24.17
N ARG A 711 5.46 -19.63 -23.97
CA ARG A 711 4.51 -20.43 -24.74
C ARG A 711 3.49 -19.51 -25.36
N PHE A 712 2.92 -19.93 -26.49
CA PHE A 712 1.92 -19.15 -27.21
C PHE A 712 0.55 -19.81 -27.08
N LEU A 713 -0.45 -19.01 -26.74
CA LEU A 713 -1.86 -19.40 -26.69
C LEU A 713 -2.59 -18.68 -27.83
N ASP A 714 -3.31 -19.45 -28.65
CA ASP A 714 -4.19 -18.87 -29.67
C ASP A 714 -5.45 -18.30 -29.03
N ASP A 715 -5.56 -16.99 -29.06
CA ASP A 715 -6.70 -16.23 -28.57
C ASP A 715 -7.38 -15.40 -29.66
N PHE A 716 -6.97 -15.53 -30.93
CA PHE A 716 -7.34 -14.63 -32.03
C PHE A 716 -8.86 -14.36 -32.11
N MET A 717 -9.67 -15.42 -32.15
CA MET A 717 -11.13 -15.30 -32.21
C MET A 717 -11.83 -15.22 -30.84
N SER A 718 -11.13 -15.60 -29.78
CA SER A 718 -11.67 -15.59 -28.43
C SER A 718 -11.62 -14.20 -27.80
N HIS A 719 -10.50 -13.48 -27.95
CA HIS A 719 -10.22 -12.21 -27.27
C HIS A 719 -9.72 -11.14 -28.25
N HIS A 720 -8.70 -11.42 -29.08
CA HIS A 720 -8.03 -10.39 -29.91
C HIS A 720 -9.02 -9.55 -30.73
N VAL A 721 -9.82 -10.19 -31.58
CA VAL A 721 -10.83 -9.51 -32.43
C VAL A 721 -12.02 -8.94 -31.64
N ARG A 722 -12.05 -9.14 -30.32
CA ARG A 722 -13.04 -8.61 -29.38
C ARG A 722 -12.50 -7.47 -28.50
N GLY A 723 -11.21 -7.16 -28.60
CA GLY A 723 -10.59 -6.02 -27.92
C GLY A 723 -9.80 -6.39 -26.67
N GLY A 724 -9.00 -7.45 -26.71
CA GLY A 724 -8.10 -7.79 -25.60
C GLY A 724 -7.41 -9.12 -25.88
N GLU A 725 -6.55 -9.57 -24.97
CA GLU A 725 -5.73 -10.76 -25.22
C GLU A 725 -5.79 -11.75 -24.03
N VAL A 726 -4.86 -12.70 -23.96
CA VAL A 726 -4.72 -13.70 -22.88
C VAL A 726 -4.80 -13.07 -21.48
N HIS A 727 -4.10 -11.96 -21.22
CA HIS A 727 -4.15 -11.31 -19.89
C HIS A 727 -5.56 -10.78 -19.61
N CYS A 728 -6.19 -10.06 -20.54
CA CYS A 728 -7.59 -9.60 -20.37
C CYS A 728 -8.59 -10.75 -20.09
N GLY A 729 -8.38 -11.92 -20.71
CA GLY A 729 -9.21 -13.12 -20.55
C GLY A 729 -8.94 -13.95 -19.29
N THR A 730 -7.90 -13.60 -18.53
CA THR A 730 -7.46 -14.32 -17.33
C THR A 730 -7.26 -13.37 -16.15
N ASN A 731 -6.98 -13.90 -14.96
CA ASN A 731 -6.49 -13.11 -13.81
C ASN A 731 -5.69 -14.07 -12.90
N THR A 732 -4.89 -13.56 -11.96
CA THR A 732 -4.10 -14.40 -11.05
C THR A 732 -4.35 -14.08 -9.59
N LEU A 733 -4.70 -15.10 -8.79
CA LEU A 733 -4.56 -15.01 -7.35
C LEU A 733 -3.11 -15.33 -7.00
N ARG A 734 -2.47 -14.46 -6.23
CA ARG A 734 -1.06 -14.62 -5.83
C ARG A 734 -0.93 -14.78 -4.33
N GLN A 735 0.27 -15.16 -3.89
CA GLN A 735 0.63 -15.33 -2.47
C GLN A 735 0.24 -14.12 -1.64
N THR A 736 -0.26 -14.36 -0.43
CA THR A 736 -0.79 -13.31 0.47
C THR A 736 0.03 -13.12 1.75
N ASP A 737 1.00 -13.98 2.00
CA ASP A 737 1.88 -14.02 3.17
C ASP A 737 3.02 -12.98 3.10
N VAL A 738 2.68 -11.75 2.70
CA VAL A 738 3.64 -10.67 2.52
C VAL A 738 3.69 -9.79 3.76
N ALA A 739 4.88 -9.57 4.30
CA ALA A 739 5.11 -8.73 5.48
C ALA A 739 5.33 -7.25 5.09
N TRP A 740 4.26 -6.54 4.70
CA TRP A 740 4.35 -5.14 4.24
C TRP A 740 4.90 -4.14 5.28
N TRP A 741 4.91 -4.53 6.56
CA TRP A 741 5.41 -3.71 7.67
C TRP A 741 6.93 -3.73 7.79
N GLU A 742 7.63 -4.63 7.09
CA GLU A 742 9.09 -4.80 7.16
C GLU A 742 9.89 -3.88 6.22
#